data_AF-A0A2M7CKL4-F1
#
_entry.id   AF-A0A2M7CKL4-F1
#
_cell.length_a   1.000
_cell.length_b   1.000
_cell.length_c   1.000
_cell.angle_alpha   90.00
_cell.angle_beta   90.00
_cell.angle_gamma   90.00
#
_symmetry.space_group_name_H-M   'P 1'
#
loop_
_entity.id
_entity.type
_entity.pdbx_description
1 polymer ?
#
loop_
_entity_poly.entity_id
_entity_poly.type
_entity_poly.pdbx_seq_one_letter_code
_entity_poly.pdbx_strand_id
1 'polypeptide(L)'
;MTVLSGKLHAETPIYRGNARKTLFTRDGDGTQRLVSLAGEIQGTAQSLMDAFIGQSSNGRNMGLLNRLWLRLYGISMPADLVSAVDCKLRAEAYPSNHFFDLRMGMRLDEDRWASEANANYKYETLLRNSVFDFHLTVNDRALAQGENQARLYYLLQELSEGRFWFGAGKSKGLGRVRLELDTPLPPPQSAPRIAAAVNHLQLSLTFDASNPVLVGWTWGKVDPEMPSYAAIEGQSLVSAMRGLPEPIKKRLEMGLGGPITTPEEWKHKLSDTLPRVIAIWLRERSVGESEIWIIPSAALNRQAKGKYPLSAKVISAVQPLTDKPFANQREMENALNAALADHENMFDRIFKITERRKEKRQQLDRAAWQEIASALGLDVALETQLSPLVGDEAALSGVLAEACQGVLSQLFEQVDQQVNLIRSDAWVDAEIASRDEHLRIKRMLMEGKINESQWLNRNSPPAGVSAAGWREFLDAHRQVRFQHMLGAQNLRKSIVNDQNFIAFLKDYRETARQEMAQSYNLDFRRGGPGGKEISRTYGKPYDTVFTRMLSWSPSASEQGMWEIYIPGGTLKGAFRRRASQTLKTVWGETPRTRRVIDRLFGIQGQRGLILFSDAYLSDPLDPERAWCSMDGIRMDARTGRPVETAKSDYLFAYGSQLTFNVRLDLQDVTEQEAEALNVFLALLNDFRRGDIPLGGEKTAGFGWVQGEVARLTWLSGNPAGMTTRLFAAHKPSASGVWHKIELEGEAAAAVLRPTNLMGETVIKSPELPRSEVGFVSHRSFGGRCGMLVVEAETLTPLHVSESGEPSYQARLEDGMVYGWDFFSMSPAQADRRAAERRYALPSKSLRGMLRHIYTIASDSAAETVSLSNLNPADSLFGWVGKGRNQSIMGRLSINFGMFTQPQMAWFKVPYPYGKWQFKNGKWQNIAEASAASLKVANTWRLFPHTPLAPIVQQVSEFAPTSAQASYLHAILPGNRARFTVRFWNLGDEELQRLVWCVALENQQAHKLGNHRYLGMGSLRLRLLPGSYLIDWGARYAGKAESEWQRPLQLAEWLNPKVIAHYRALSQYLNADAL
;
A
#
# COMPACT_ATOMS: atom_id res chain seq x y z
N MET A 1 10.76 27.66 38.68
CA MET A 1 10.37 27.26 37.31
C MET A 1 9.64 25.95 37.45
N THR A 2 8.41 25.86 36.93
CA THR A 2 7.63 24.63 36.87
C THR A 2 8.01 23.85 35.61
N VAL A 3 8.15 22.53 35.73
CA VAL A 3 8.35 21.64 34.57
C VAL A 3 7.07 20.83 34.36
N LEU A 4 6.47 20.97 33.18
CA LEU A 4 5.34 20.13 32.76
C LEU A 4 5.89 18.98 31.91
N SER A 5 5.66 17.75 32.38
CA SER A 5 6.10 16.53 31.71
C SER A 5 4.91 15.78 31.12
N GLY A 6 5.16 15.05 30.04
CA GLY A 6 4.17 14.17 29.44
C GLY A 6 4.69 13.51 28.17
N LYS A 7 3.74 13.08 27.34
CA LYS A 7 3.96 12.38 26.08
C LYS A 7 3.37 13.16 24.93
N LEU A 8 4.10 13.24 23.82
CA LEU A 8 3.57 13.74 22.56
C LEU A 8 3.43 12.58 21.58
N HIS A 9 2.20 12.29 21.19
CA HIS A 9 1.84 11.20 20.28
C HIS A 9 1.79 11.69 18.84
N ALA A 10 2.48 11.02 17.93
CA ALA A 10 2.36 11.27 16.49
C ALA A 10 1.09 10.59 15.93
N GLU A 11 -0.07 11.26 16.00
CA GLU A 11 -1.33 10.71 15.44
C GLU A 11 -1.26 10.43 13.93
N THR A 12 -0.35 11.13 13.24
CA THR A 12 -0.01 10.91 11.84
C THR A 12 1.51 10.94 11.65
N PRO A 13 2.05 10.36 10.57
CA PRO A 13 3.49 10.38 10.33
C PRO A 13 4.08 11.79 10.25
N ILE A 14 5.27 11.97 10.83
CA ILE A 14 5.94 13.27 10.87
C ILE A 14 6.98 13.34 9.77
N TYR A 15 6.92 14.40 8.96
CA TYR A 15 7.93 14.72 7.96
C TYR A 15 8.57 16.06 8.31
N ARG A 16 9.89 16.13 8.51
CA ARG A 16 10.54 17.38 8.95
C ARG A 16 10.86 18.35 7.81
N GLY A 17 10.79 17.89 6.55
CA GLY A 17 10.89 18.70 5.34
C GLY A 17 12.00 19.74 5.32
N ASN A 18 13.22 19.32 4.98
CA ASN A 18 14.16 20.16 4.24
C ASN A 18 15.19 19.32 3.51
N ALA A 19 15.46 19.72 2.26
CA ALA A 19 16.30 19.09 1.26
C ALA A 19 15.96 17.63 0.91
N ARG A 20 16.17 17.27 -0.35
CA ARG A 20 16.07 15.92 -0.92
C ARG A 20 16.95 14.84 -0.22
N LYS A 21 17.55 15.15 0.93
CA LYS A 21 18.73 14.46 1.53
C LYS A 21 18.88 14.55 3.06
N THR A 22 17.96 15.08 3.87
CA THR A 22 18.21 15.20 5.33
C THR A 22 17.12 14.64 6.23
N LEU A 23 17.57 13.72 7.09
CA LEU A 23 16.83 13.06 8.17
C LEU A 23 16.50 14.00 9.34
N PHE A 24 15.73 13.48 10.30
CA PHE A 24 15.64 14.01 11.66
C PHE A 24 17.05 14.32 12.23
N THR A 25 17.16 15.30 13.13
CA THR A 25 18.45 15.82 13.61
C THR A 25 19.26 14.69 14.23
N ARG A 26 20.35 14.32 13.56
CA ARG A 26 21.36 13.39 14.07
C ARG A 26 22.36 14.20 14.88
N ASP A 27 22.43 13.94 16.17
CA ASP A 27 23.41 14.55 17.05
C ASP A 27 24.83 14.00 16.75
N GLY A 28 25.88 14.77 17.09
CA GLY A 28 27.28 14.34 16.95
C GLY A 28 27.83 14.31 15.51
N ASP A 29 28.61 13.28 15.19
CA ASP A 29 29.26 13.05 13.88
C ASP A 29 28.31 12.44 12.82
N GLY A 30 27.04 12.22 13.17
CA GLY A 30 26.03 11.62 12.32
C GLY A 30 25.98 10.09 12.34
N THR A 31 26.71 9.44 13.25
CA THR A 31 26.72 7.96 13.43
C THR A 31 25.51 7.45 14.23
N GLN A 32 25.01 8.23 15.20
CA GLN A 32 23.85 7.84 16.02
C GLN A 32 22.53 8.41 15.47
N ARG A 33 21.51 7.54 15.39
CA ARG A 33 20.17 7.88 14.90
C ARG A 33 19.27 8.33 16.06
N LEU A 34 19.58 9.47 16.69
CA LEU A 34 18.66 10.11 17.63
C LEU A 34 17.67 10.99 16.86
N VAL A 35 16.41 10.99 17.28
CA VAL A 35 15.29 11.75 16.72
C VAL A 35 14.73 12.64 17.82
N SER A 36 14.89 13.94 17.64
CA SER A 36 14.32 14.97 18.51
C SER A 36 13.52 15.97 17.66
N LEU A 37 12.41 16.45 18.22
CA LEU A 37 11.70 17.59 17.68
C LEU A 37 12.35 18.86 18.24
N ALA A 38 12.62 19.84 17.37
CA ALA A 38 13.32 21.05 17.79
C ALA A 38 12.52 21.82 18.86
N GLY A 39 13.11 21.97 20.05
CA GLY A 39 12.54 22.76 21.14
C GLY A 39 12.49 24.25 20.82
N GLU A 40 13.62 24.82 20.38
CA GLU A 40 13.79 26.24 20.11
C GLU A 40 14.31 26.52 18.70
N ILE A 41 14.02 27.71 18.15
CA ILE A 41 14.57 28.17 16.87
C ILE A 41 16.07 28.51 17.03
N GLN A 42 16.91 27.48 16.89
CA GLN A 42 18.37 27.60 16.86
C GLN A 42 19.01 26.63 15.84
N GLY A 43 20.23 26.94 15.39
CA GLY A 43 21.03 26.07 14.51
C GLY A 43 20.28 25.62 13.25
N THR A 44 20.12 24.31 13.06
CA THR A 44 19.40 23.75 11.89
C THR A 44 17.93 24.14 11.88
N ALA A 45 17.27 24.32 13.03
CA ALA A 45 15.87 24.70 13.11
C ALA A 45 15.59 26.08 12.51
N GLN A 46 16.56 27.00 12.57
CA GLN A 46 16.47 28.32 11.94
C GLN A 46 16.37 28.22 10.41
N SER A 47 16.97 27.17 9.83
CA SER A 47 16.92 26.87 8.40
C SER A 47 15.77 25.92 8.02
N LEU A 48 15.12 25.29 9.01
CA LEU A 48 13.97 24.39 8.87
C LEU A 48 12.65 25.13 9.18
N MET A 49 11.50 24.49 8.97
CA MET A 49 10.20 25.17 9.10
C MET A 49 9.67 25.30 10.54
N ASP A 50 9.98 24.38 11.46
CA ASP A 50 9.29 24.29 12.76
C ASP A 50 10.22 23.98 13.95
N ALA A 51 9.95 24.68 15.06
CA ALA A 51 10.39 24.40 16.43
C ALA A 51 9.25 24.78 17.40
N PHE A 52 9.27 24.36 18.67
CA PHE A 52 8.19 24.70 19.61
C PHE A 52 8.18 26.18 20.01
N ILE A 53 9.32 26.74 20.40
CA ILE A 53 9.44 28.13 20.88
C ILE A 53 10.51 28.94 20.15
N GLY A 54 10.52 30.25 20.41
CA GLY A 54 11.55 31.18 19.94
C GLY A 54 11.19 31.88 18.62
N GLN A 55 12.12 32.70 18.12
CA GLN A 55 11.99 33.44 16.87
C GLN A 55 13.35 33.57 16.20
N SER A 56 13.41 33.47 14.86
CA SER A 56 14.66 33.71 14.13
C SER A 56 15.05 35.19 14.18
N SER A 57 16.36 35.48 14.10
CA SER A 57 16.90 36.85 14.14
C SER A 57 16.33 37.80 13.07
N ASN A 58 15.87 37.28 11.94
CA ASN A 58 15.23 38.04 10.86
C ASN A 58 13.70 38.08 10.97
N GLY A 59 13.12 37.55 12.05
CA GLY A 59 11.69 37.46 12.32
C GLY A 59 10.89 36.53 11.41
N ARG A 60 11.52 35.87 10.42
CA ARG A 60 10.83 35.06 9.40
C ARG A 60 10.24 33.76 9.95
N ASN A 61 10.88 33.16 10.96
CA ASN A 61 10.44 31.92 11.58
C ASN A 61 10.08 32.18 13.05
N MET A 62 8.96 31.63 13.50
CA MET A 62 8.48 31.74 14.87
C MET A 62 8.11 30.35 15.40
N GLY A 63 8.32 30.09 16.69
CA GLY A 63 7.99 28.83 17.34
C GLY A 63 6.50 28.49 17.15
N LEU A 64 6.17 27.20 17.09
CA LEU A 64 4.80 26.74 16.90
C LEU A 64 3.88 27.08 18.09
N LEU A 65 4.39 27.03 19.33
CA LEU A 65 3.65 27.49 20.50
C LEU A 65 3.47 29.01 20.47
N ASN A 66 4.51 29.77 20.08
CA ASN A 66 4.38 31.22 19.87
C ASN A 66 3.34 31.55 18.77
N ARG A 67 3.33 30.80 17.65
CA ARG A 67 2.33 30.92 16.58
C ARG A 67 0.93 30.60 17.06
N LEU A 68 0.75 29.52 17.81
CA LEU A 68 -0.55 29.13 18.35
C LEU A 68 -1.06 30.14 19.38
N TRP A 69 -0.18 30.64 20.26
CA TRP A 69 -0.51 31.70 21.22
C TRP A 69 -0.95 32.98 20.51
N LEU A 70 -0.16 33.45 19.53
CA LEU A 70 -0.50 34.63 18.73
C LEU A 70 -1.82 34.44 17.99
N ARG A 71 -2.04 33.26 17.41
CA ARG A 71 -3.31 32.90 16.76
C ARG A 71 -4.47 33.03 17.75
N LEU A 72 -4.42 32.33 18.89
CA LEU A 72 -5.53 32.27 19.85
C LEU A 72 -5.83 33.62 20.49
N TYR A 73 -4.81 34.39 20.86
CA TYR A 73 -4.99 35.57 21.73
C TYR A 73 -4.73 36.92 21.02
N GLY A 74 -4.22 36.91 19.79
CA GLY A 74 -3.92 38.14 19.04
C GLY A 74 -2.72 38.94 19.57
N ILE A 75 -1.99 38.40 20.54
CA ILE A 75 -0.82 39.02 21.19
C ILE A 75 0.35 38.05 21.21
N SER A 76 1.58 38.56 21.25
CA SER A 76 2.77 37.71 21.36
C SER A 76 2.82 36.98 22.71
N MET A 77 3.30 35.73 22.70
CA MET A 77 3.62 35.02 23.93
C MET A 77 4.75 35.75 24.68
N PRO A 78 4.67 35.96 26.01
CA PRO A 78 5.75 36.57 26.77
C PRO A 78 7.05 35.77 26.57
N ALA A 79 8.15 36.47 26.29
CA ALA A 79 9.41 35.84 25.87
C ALA A 79 10.01 34.91 26.92
N ASP A 80 9.75 35.17 28.20
CA ASP A 80 10.25 34.42 29.36
C ASP A 80 9.23 33.43 29.93
N LEU A 81 8.01 33.33 29.36
CA LEU A 81 6.97 32.42 29.88
C LEU A 81 7.37 30.95 29.76
N VAL A 82 7.88 30.55 28.59
CA VAL A 82 8.41 29.22 28.33
C VAL A 82 9.90 29.35 28.05
N SER A 83 10.73 28.83 28.96
CA SER A 83 12.18 28.95 28.87
C SER A 83 12.85 27.83 28.07
N ALA A 84 12.23 26.65 28.02
CA ALA A 84 12.75 25.51 27.27
C ALA A 84 11.64 24.51 26.91
N VAL A 85 11.82 23.83 25.78
CA VAL A 85 11.04 22.64 25.41
C VAL A 85 12.03 21.54 25.03
N ASP A 86 11.92 20.38 25.63
CA ASP A 86 12.62 19.17 25.21
C ASP A 86 11.61 18.15 24.70
N CYS A 87 11.89 17.54 23.55
CA CYS A 87 10.97 16.62 22.90
C CYS A 87 11.76 15.53 22.17
N LYS A 88 11.99 14.41 22.84
CA LYS A 88 12.84 13.31 22.36
C LYS A 88 12.03 12.08 22.04
N LEU A 89 12.33 11.43 20.92
CA LEU A 89 11.69 10.17 20.58
C LEU A 89 12.10 9.12 21.62
N ARG A 90 11.10 8.43 22.17
CA ARG A 90 11.32 7.36 23.14
C ARG A 90 12.19 6.25 22.55
N ALA A 91 13.07 5.69 23.38
CA ALA A 91 13.93 4.58 22.98
C ALA A 91 13.11 3.41 22.42
N GLU A 92 11.96 3.14 23.03
CA GLU A 92 11.05 2.09 22.60
C GLU A 92 10.50 2.38 21.21
N ALA A 93 10.23 3.64 20.85
CA ALA A 93 9.71 4.04 19.55
C ALA A 93 10.76 4.02 18.42
N TYR A 94 12.00 3.63 18.69
CA TYR A 94 12.95 3.24 17.66
C TYR A 94 12.76 1.75 17.35
N PRO A 95 12.44 1.37 16.11
CA PRO A 95 12.55 -0.03 15.73
C PRO A 95 14.01 -0.50 15.91
N SER A 96 14.22 -1.79 16.09
CA SER A 96 15.55 -2.42 16.35
C SER A 96 16.63 -2.08 15.32
N ASN A 97 16.19 -1.66 14.14
CA ASN A 97 16.98 -1.26 12.99
C ASN A 97 16.95 0.26 12.69
N HIS A 98 16.28 1.02 13.56
CA HIS A 98 16.06 2.47 13.49
C HIS A 98 15.52 2.96 12.14
N PHE A 99 14.58 2.22 11.53
CA PHE A 99 13.87 2.61 10.30
C PHE A 99 12.73 3.61 10.49
N PHE A 100 12.42 4.24 9.36
CA PHE A 100 11.34 5.18 9.14
C PHE A 100 10.37 4.61 8.07
N ASP A 101 9.27 5.29 7.81
CA ASP A 101 8.35 4.96 6.71
C ASP A 101 8.75 5.70 5.41
N LEU A 102 8.46 5.10 4.25
CA LEU A 102 8.66 5.71 2.93
C LEU A 102 7.31 5.99 2.27
N ARG A 103 6.88 7.24 2.31
CA ARG A 103 5.68 7.68 1.60
C ARG A 103 6.02 8.10 0.18
N MET A 104 5.26 7.58 -0.76
CA MET A 104 5.38 7.96 -2.17
C MET A 104 4.09 8.58 -2.68
N GLY A 105 4.24 9.46 -3.66
CA GLY A 105 3.10 9.90 -4.43
C GLY A 105 3.48 10.26 -5.85
N MET A 106 2.49 10.12 -6.72
CA MET A 106 2.65 10.44 -8.13
C MET A 106 2.17 11.84 -8.40
N ARG A 107 2.92 12.57 -9.23
CA ARG A 107 2.40 13.79 -9.84
C ARG A 107 1.68 13.40 -11.12
N LEU A 108 0.44 13.87 -11.26
CA LEU A 108 -0.34 13.68 -12.47
C LEU A 108 -0.32 14.96 -13.29
N ASP A 109 -0.10 14.78 -14.58
CA ASP A 109 -0.29 15.79 -15.60
C ASP A 109 -1.79 16.11 -15.75
N GLU A 110 -2.15 17.39 -15.78
CA GLU A 110 -3.56 17.80 -15.80
C GLU A 110 -4.25 17.54 -17.13
N ASP A 111 -3.51 17.60 -18.24
CA ASP A 111 -4.03 17.33 -19.58
C ASP A 111 -4.23 15.85 -19.83
N ARG A 112 -3.22 15.07 -19.52
CA ARG A 112 -3.18 13.63 -19.82
C ARG A 112 -3.89 12.80 -18.77
N TRP A 113 -4.06 13.36 -17.57
CA TRP A 113 -4.45 12.61 -16.38
C TRP A 113 -3.60 11.35 -16.16
N ALA A 114 -2.31 11.45 -16.47
CA ALA A 114 -1.35 10.37 -16.39
C ALA A 114 -0.12 10.80 -15.58
N SER A 115 0.68 9.82 -15.15
CA SER A 115 1.88 10.08 -14.35
C SER A 115 2.89 10.95 -15.12
N GLU A 116 3.49 11.90 -14.41
CA GLU A 116 4.56 12.76 -14.92
C GLU A 116 5.92 12.16 -14.53
N ALA A 117 6.73 11.84 -15.54
CA ALA A 117 8.05 11.24 -15.37
C ALA A 117 8.95 12.14 -14.52
N ASN A 118 9.70 11.53 -13.59
CA ASN A 118 10.64 12.21 -12.68
C ASN A 118 10.02 13.26 -11.73
N ALA A 119 8.69 13.34 -11.63
CA ALA A 119 8.02 14.29 -10.76
C ALA A 119 7.30 13.62 -9.56
N ASN A 120 7.45 12.30 -9.43
CA ASN A 120 7.02 11.55 -8.25
C ASN A 120 7.81 12.01 -7.03
N TYR A 121 7.13 12.12 -5.90
CA TYR A 121 7.74 12.55 -4.65
C TYR A 121 7.83 11.39 -3.66
N LYS A 122 8.88 11.44 -2.85
CA LYS A 122 9.22 10.45 -1.83
C LYS A 122 9.46 11.19 -0.51
N TYR A 123 8.81 10.79 0.57
CA TYR A 123 8.97 11.33 1.91
C TYR A 123 9.41 10.21 2.84
N GLU A 124 10.58 10.37 3.45
CA GLU A 124 10.94 9.59 4.62
C GLU A 124 10.23 10.21 5.83
N THR A 125 9.45 9.42 6.56
CA THR A 125 8.61 9.93 7.66
C THR A 125 8.75 9.08 8.91
N LEU A 126 8.68 9.70 10.09
CA LEU A 126 8.50 8.95 11.32
C LEU A 126 7.17 8.19 11.28
N LEU A 127 7.15 6.98 11.85
CA LEU A 127 5.96 6.15 11.92
C LEU A 127 4.81 6.86 12.65
N ARG A 128 3.59 6.52 12.26
CA ARG A 128 2.40 6.84 13.05
C ARG A 128 2.48 6.16 14.42
N ASN A 129 1.90 6.78 15.43
CA ASN A 129 1.87 6.34 16.83
C ASN A 129 3.23 6.31 17.53
N SER A 130 4.29 6.83 16.90
CA SER A 130 5.54 7.10 17.61
C SER A 130 5.31 8.09 18.75
N VAL A 131 5.96 7.84 19.89
CA VAL A 131 5.78 8.61 21.13
C VAL A 131 7.07 9.34 21.49
N PHE A 132 6.93 10.62 21.83
CA PHE A 132 8.03 11.44 22.32
C PHE A 132 7.85 11.75 23.80
N ASP A 133 8.94 11.71 24.57
CA ASP A 133 9.00 12.34 25.87
C ASP A 133 9.02 13.85 25.70
N PHE A 134 8.05 14.52 26.33
CA PHE A 134 7.82 15.94 26.21
C PHE A 134 8.02 16.62 27.57
N HIS A 135 8.89 17.62 27.60
CA HIS A 135 9.12 18.47 28.78
C HIS A 135 9.02 19.94 28.38
N LEU A 136 8.21 20.69 29.11
CA LEU A 136 8.01 22.12 28.94
C LEU A 136 8.38 22.85 30.23
N THR A 137 9.42 23.67 30.18
CA THR A 137 9.87 24.46 31.33
C THR A 137 9.21 25.84 31.29
N VAL A 138 8.47 26.16 32.35
CA VAL A 138 7.65 27.36 32.49
C VAL A 138 8.18 28.24 33.63
N ASN A 139 8.22 29.54 33.40
CA ASN A 139 8.61 30.52 34.42
C ASN A 139 7.41 30.90 35.30
N ASP A 140 7.45 30.52 36.57
CA ASP A 140 6.34 30.73 37.51
C ASP A 140 5.97 32.21 37.69
N ARG A 141 6.97 33.10 37.66
CA ARG A 141 6.76 34.54 37.79
C ARG A 141 6.05 35.11 36.56
N ALA A 142 6.38 34.64 35.37
CA ALA A 142 5.70 35.06 34.14
C ALA A 142 4.31 34.40 34.03
N LEU A 143 4.17 33.15 34.50
CA LEU A 143 2.91 32.41 34.51
C LEU A 143 1.85 33.05 35.41
N ALA A 144 2.25 33.56 36.57
CA ALA A 144 1.37 34.24 37.53
C ALA A 144 0.93 35.66 37.10
N GLN A 145 1.46 36.20 36.00
CA GLN A 145 1.11 37.52 35.51
C GLN A 145 -0.17 37.49 34.66
N GLY A 146 -1.13 38.36 35.01
CA GLY A 146 -2.37 38.54 34.24
C GLY A 146 -3.09 37.21 34.00
N GLU A 147 -3.46 36.95 32.74
CA GLU A 147 -4.16 35.73 32.32
C GLU A 147 -3.22 34.62 31.81
N ASN A 148 -1.90 34.72 32.03
CA ASN A 148 -0.93 33.84 31.36
C ASN A 148 -1.13 32.35 31.72
N GLN A 149 -1.46 32.03 32.97
CA GLN A 149 -1.80 30.66 33.37
C GLN A 149 -3.01 30.11 32.61
N ALA A 150 -4.10 30.89 32.54
CA ALA A 150 -5.30 30.49 31.81
C ALA A 150 -5.02 30.34 30.31
N ARG A 151 -4.24 31.25 29.73
CA ARG A 151 -3.85 31.21 28.32
C ARG A 151 -2.96 30.01 27.99
N LEU A 152 -2.01 29.67 28.86
CA LEU A 152 -1.17 28.50 28.70
C LEU A 152 -1.99 27.21 28.83
N TYR A 153 -2.93 27.14 29.79
CA TYR A 153 -3.85 26.00 29.94
C TYR A 153 -4.59 25.71 28.63
N TYR A 154 -5.29 26.71 28.06
CA TYR A 154 -6.05 26.50 26.81
C TYR A 154 -5.15 26.29 25.60
N LEU A 155 -3.94 26.84 25.58
CA LEU A 155 -2.96 26.52 24.54
C LEU A 155 -2.57 25.04 24.58
N LEU A 156 -2.26 24.50 25.76
CA LEU A 156 -1.96 23.07 25.94
C LEU A 156 -3.19 22.19 25.67
N GLN A 157 -4.39 22.69 25.93
CA GLN A 157 -5.63 22.00 25.58
C GLN A 157 -5.80 21.85 24.05
N GLU A 158 -5.43 22.85 23.24
CA GLU A 158 -5.43 22.69 21.78
C GLU A 158 -4.48 21.56 21.32
N LEU A 159 -3.34 21.40 22.00
CA LEU A 159 -2.42 20.30 21.74
C LEU A 159 -2.99 18.95 22.20
N SER A 160 -3.66 18.89 23.35
CA SER A 160 -4.26 17.64 23.86
C SER A 160 -5.44 17.18 23.03
N GLU A 161 -6.11 18.11 22.36
CA GLU A 161 -7.20 17.85 21.42
C GLU A 161 -6.71 17.55 20.00
N GLY A 162 -5.39 17.49 19.80
CA GLY A 162 -4.75 17.20 18.52
C GLY A 162 -4.96 18.27 17.46
N ARG A 163 -5.19 19.54 17.84
CA ARG A 163 -5.27 20.70 16.93
C ARG A 163 -3.89 21.35 16.75
N PHE A 164 -2.84 20.53 16.66
CA PHE A 164 -1.45 20.96 16.51
C PHE A 164 -0.71 20.11 15.47
N TRP A 165 0.09 20.77 14.63
CA TRP A 165 0.82 20.12 13.54
C TRP A 165 2.29 20.56 13.52
N PHE A 166 3.19 19.57 13.52
CA PHE A 166 4.63 19.71 13.51
C PHE A 166 5.23 19.20 12.19
N GLY A 167 6.15 19.96 11.58
CA GLY A 167 6.88 19.55 10.38
C GLY A 167 6.23 19.99 9.06
N ALA A 168 6.76 19.49 7.95
CA ALA A 168 6.27 19.80 6.61
C ALA A 168 5.15 18.85 6.17
N GLY A 169 4.46 19.21 5.07
CA GLY A 169 3.43 18.35 4.50
C GLY A 169 2.10 18.32 5.29
N LYS A 170 1.87 19.28 6.19
CA LYS A 170 0.67 19.38 7.06
C LYS A 170 -0.67 19.22 6.33
N SER A 171 -0.78 19.70 5.09
CA SER A 171 -1.99 19.57 4.28
C SER A 171 -2.13 18.24 3.53
N LYS A 172 -1.14 17.35 3.63
CA LYS A 172 -1.05 16.05 2.94
C LYS A 172 -1.16 14.86 3.89
N GLY A 173 -1.73 15.04 5.08
CA GLY A 173 -1.91 13.98 6.07
C GLY A 173 -0.74 13.79 7.04
N LEU A 174 0.17 14.76 7.16
CA LEU A 174 1.40 14.61 7.95
C LEU A 174 1.46 15.57 9.14
N GLY A 175 2.16 15.16 10.19
CA GLY A 175 2.64 16.04 11.25
C GLY A 175 1.66 16.34 12.38
N ARG A 176 0.43 15.81 12.34
CA ARG A 176 -0.53 15.97 13.44
C ARG A 176 -0.04 15.24 14.68
N VAL A 177 -0.05 15.93 15.82
CA VAL A 177 0.39 15.39 17.12
C VAL A 177 -0.63 15.70 18.21
N ARG A 178 -0.67 14.86 19.24
CA ARG A 178 -1.52 15.01 20.42
C ARG A 178 -0.69 14.96 21.70
N LEU A 179 -0.89 15.94 22.58
CA LEU A 179 -0.23 16.00 23.88
C LEU A 179 -1.02 15.27 24.96
N GLU A 180 -0.33 14.50 25.78
CA GLU A 180 -0.85 13.86 26.99
C GLU A 180 0.08 14.25 28.14
N LEU A 181 -0.37 15.12 29.05
CA LEU A 181 0.42 15.55 30.20
C LEU A 181 0.22 14.60 31.37
N ASP A 182 1.32 14.29 32.08
CA ASP A 182 1.27 13.47 33.29
C ASP A 182 0.54 14.22 34.43
N THR A 183 0.73 15.53 34.48
CA THR A 183 0.04 16.42 35.43
C THR A 183 -0.36 17.70 34.69
N PRO A 184 -1.60 17.80 34.20
CA PRO A 184 -2.11 19.00 33.55
C PRO A 184 -2.10 20.20 34.49
N LEU A 185 -2.00 21.41 33.93
CA LEU A 185 -2.26 22.63 34.69
C LEU A 185 -3.69 22.62 35.25
N PRO A 186 -3.94 23.18 36.45
CA PRO A 186 -5.29 23.27 36.99
C PRO A 186 -6.17 24.11 36.06
N PRO A 187 -7.44 23.73 35.85
CA PRO A 187 -8.35 24.51 35.03
C PRO A 187 -8.54 25.92 35.62
N PRO A 188 -8.47 26.98 34.79
CA PRO A 188 -8.61 28.35 35.27
C PRO A 188 -10.05 28.63 35.73
N GLN A 189 -10.21 29.55 36.69
CA GLN A 189 -11.53 29.98 37.18
C GLN A 189 -12.37 30.67 36.09
N SER A 190 -11.72 31.39 35.18
CA SER A 190 -12.35 32.09 34.06
C SER A 190 -11.59 31.82 32.76
N ALA A 191 -12.33 31.60 31.68
CA ALA A 191 -11.76 31.43 30.35
C ALA A 191 -11.14 32.76 29.84
N PRO A 192 -9.91 32.76 29.31
CA PRO A 192 -9.30 33.95 28.75
C PRO A 192 -10.00 34.34 27.45
N ARG A 193 -9.97 35.63 27.12
CA ARG A 193 -10.54 36.11 25.85
C ARG A 193 -9.66 35.63 24.68
N ILE A 194 -10.27 34.95 23.71
CA ILE A 194 -9.62 34.61 22.44
C ILE A 194 -9.95 35.64 21.35
N ALA A 195 -9.12 35.69 20.31
CA ALA A 195 -9.27 36.59 19.19
C ALA A 195 -10.51 36.21 18.34
N ALA A 196 -11.30 37.21 17.98
CA ALA A 196 -12.61 37.02 17.35
C ALA A 196 -12.56 36.35 15.97
N ALA A 197 -11.44 36.45 15.25
CA ALA A 197 -11.25 35.83 13.94
C ALA A 197 -10.93 34.34 14.00
N VAL A 198 -10.59 33.82 15.18
CA VAL A 198 -10.11 32.44 15.34
C VAL A 198 -11.29 31.49 15.24
N ASN A 199 -11.17 30.51 14.37
CA ASN A 199 -12.15 29.45 14.23
C ASN A 199 -11.52 28.16 13.71
N HIS A 200 -12.25 27.06 13.82
CA HIS A 200 -11.83 25.74 13.40
C HIS A 200 -13.03 24.94 12.91
N LEU A 201 -13.01 24.53 11.64
CA LEU A 201 -13.95 23.56 11.10
C LEU A 201 -13.26 22.20 11.00
N GLN A 202 -13.82 21.19 11.67
CA GLN A 202 -13.45 19.80 11.53
C GLN A 202 -14.60 19.05 10.84
N LEU A 203 -14.27 18.29 9.80
CA LEU A 203 -15.19 17.36 9.16
C LEU A 203 -14.64 15.95 9.29
N SER A 204 -15.46 15.03 9.77
CA SER A 204 -15.22 13.59 9.69
C SER A 204 -16.07 13.04 8.56
N LEU A 205 -15.39 12.48 7.55
CA LEU A 205 -16.00 11.86 6.39
C LEU A 205 -15.74 10.35 6.41
N THR A 206 -16.68 9.59 5.87
CA THR A 206 -16.55 8.14 5.68
C THR A 206 -16.80 7.79 4.22
N PHE A 207 -16.22 6.69 3.75
CA PHE A 207 -16.64 6.04 2.51
C PHE A 207 -16.28 4.55 2.60
N ASP A 208 -17.03 3.71 1.90
CA ASP A 208 -16.79 2.28 1.86
C ASP A 208 -16.19 1.83 0.51
N ALA A 209 -15.90 0.52 0.41
CA ALA A 209 -15.46 -0.11 -0.84
C ALA A 209 -16.60 -0.84 -1.58
N SER A 210 -17.86 -0.42 -1.41
CA SER A 210 -19.00 -1.00 -2.14
C SER A 210 -18.87 -0.82 -3.66
N ASN A 211 -18.11 0.18 -4.11
CA ASN A 211 -17.46 0.17 -5.41
C ASN A 211 -15.96 -0.12 -5.22
N PRO A 212 -15.35 -1.05 -5.99
CA PRO A 212 -13.96 -1.47 -5.77
C PRO A 212 -12.97 -0.33 -5.68
N VAL A 213 -12.11 -0.36 -4.66
CA VAL A 213 -11.05 0.64 -4.48
C VAL A 213 -9.70 -0.02 -4.66
N LEU A 214 -8.87 0.61 -5.50
CA LEU A 214 -7.50 0.20 -5.73
C LEU A 214 -6.56 1.39 -5.56
N VAL A 215 -6.04 1.58 -4.35
CA VAL A 215 -4.90 2.46 -4.14
C VAL A 215 -3.67 1.56 -4.15
N GLY A 216 -3.09 1.39 -5.34
CA GLY A 216 -1.98 0.48 -5.52
C GLY A 216 -0.73 0.93 -4.78
N TRP A 217 -0.08 -0.01 -4.11
CA TRP A 217 1.28 0.14 -3.61
C TRP A 217 2.19 0.60 -4.77
N THR A 218 2.97 1.67 -4.59
CA THR A 218 3.87 2.20 -5.64
C THR A 218 5.17 1.40 -5.82
N TRP A 219 5.28 0.24 -5.16
CA TRP A 219 6.39 -0.68 -5.32
C TRP A 219 6.12 -1.64 -6.49
N GLY A 220 7.15 -2.03 -7.23
CA GLY A 220 7.03 -3.14 -8.20
C GLY A 220 6.29 -2.87 -9.52
N LYS A 221 6.14 -1.64 -10.02
CA LYS A 221 5.85 -1.49 -11.47
C LYS A 221 7.10 -1.83 -12.27
N VAL A 222 7.26 -3.11 -12.57
CA VAL A 222 8.18 -3.63 -13.58
C VAL A 222 7.86 -2.95 -14.90
N ASP A 223 8.86 -2.33 -15.52
CA ASP A 223 8.79 -2.08 -16.94
C ASP A 223 9.00 -3.44 -17.62
N PRO A 224 7.97 -4.02 -18.29
CA PRO A 224 8.10 -5.33 -18.92
C PRO A 224 9.16 -5.37 -20.02
N GLU A 225 9.67 -4.21 -20.48
CA GLU A 225 10.76 -4.11 -21.43
C GLU A 225 12.16 -3.97 -20.78
N MET A 226 12.26 -3.82 -19.44
CA MET A 226 13.57 -3.81 -18.75
C MET A 226 14.02 -5.23 -18.36
N PRO A 227 15.19 -5.69 -18.84
CA PRO A 227 15.74 -6.97 -18.40
C PRO A 227 16.13 -6.89 -16.92
N SER A 228 15.55 -7.77 -16.09
CA SER A 228 15.96 -7.94 -14.70
C SER A 228 17.29 -8.70 -14.64
N TYR A 229 18.41 -7.98 -14.60
CA TYR A 229 19.70 -8.55 -14.23
C TYR A 229 20.24 -7.86 -12.97
N ALA A 230 19.59 -8.08 -11.84
CA ALA A 230 20.22 -7.89 -10.54
C ALA A 230 20.97 -9.17 -10.17
N ALA A 231 22.26 -9.07 -9.82
CA ALA A 231 22.99 -10.18 -9.22
C ALA A 231 22.31 -10.53 -7.88
N ILE A 232 21.85 -11.77 -7.74
CA ILE A 232 21.19 -12.23 -6.51
C ILE A 232 22.29 -12.60 -5.52
N GLU A 233 22.27 -12.00 -4.34
CA GLU A 233 23.16 -12.38 -3.24
C GLU A 233 22.47 -13.43 -2.35
N GLY A 234 23.15 -14.54 -2.08
CA GLY A 234 22.62 -15.61 -1.26
C GLY A 234 22.32 -15.19 0.17
N GLN A 235 22.97 -14.15 0.68
CA GLN A 235 22.65 -13.59 2.00
C GLN A 235 21.20 -13.08 2.04
N SER A 236 20.72 -12.48 0.94
CA SER A 236 19.34 -12.00 0.85
C SER A 236 18.31 -13.14 0.78
N LEU A 237 18.72 -14.34 0.38
CA LEU A 237 17.87 -15.53 0.39
C LEU A 237 17.80 -16.13 1.79
N VAL A 238 18.94 -16.28 2.48
CA VAL A 238 18.99 -16.78 3.86
C VAL A 238 18.28 -15.83 4.82
N SER A 239 18.46 -14.52 4.64
CA SER A 239 17.83 -13.50 5.49
C SER A 239 16.29 -13.54 5.40
N ALA A 240 15.75 -13.88 4.24
CA ALA A 240 14.31 -13.97 3.99
C ALA A 240 13.67 -15.27 4.50
N MET A 241 14.46 -16.30 4.84
CA MET A 241 13.95 -17.58 5.30
C MET A 241 13.31 -17.48 6.69
N ARG A 242 12.06 -17.92 6.79
CA ARG A 242 11.30 -18.05 8.04
C ARG A 242 11.43 -19.45 8.62
N GLY A 243 11.39 -19.54 9.96
CA GLY A 243 11.49 -20.80 10.70
C GLY A 243 12.93 -21.24 11.02
N LEU A 244 13.95 -20.48 10.61
CA LEU A 244 15.33 -20.73 11.02
C LEU A 244 15.67 -19.99 12.31
N PRO A 245 16.18 -20.69 13.35
CA PRO A 245 16.75 -20.02 14.51
C PRO A 245 17.90 -19.09 14.12
N GLU A 246 17.98 -17.92 14.75
CA GLU A 246 18.98 -16.89 14.44
C GLU A 246 20.45 -17.39 14.43
N PRO A 247 20.87 -18.31 15.33
CA PRO A 247 22.22 -18.87 15.27
C PRO A 247 22.51 -19.74 14.03
N ILE A 248 21.50 -20.45 13.52
CA ILE A 248 21.60 -21.27 12.30
C ILE A 248 21.65 -20.35 11.08
N LYS A 249 20.78 -19.34 11.07
CA LYS A 249 20.70 -18.33 10.01
C LYS A 249 22.03 -17.62 9.77
N LYS A 250 22.67 -17.10 10.83
CA LYS A 250 23.99 -16.42 10.73
C LYS A 250 25.08 -17.33 10.15
N ARG A 251 25.09 -18.61 10.51
CA ARG A 251 26.07 -19.59 9.99
C ARG A 251 25.83 -19.91 8.52
N LEU A 252 24.56 -20.00 8.11
CA LEU A 252 24.18 -20.16 6.70
C LEU A 252 24.58 -18.93 5.88
N GLU A 253 24.41 -17.71 6.39
CA GLU A 253 24.86 -16.49 5.71
C GLU A 253 26.37 -16.49 5.46
N MET A 254 27.17 -17.00 6.40
CA MET A 254 28.62 -17.12 6.22
C MET A 254 29.01 -18.13 5.11
N GLY A 255 28.26 -19.22 4.96
CA GLY A 255 28.54 -20.28 3.99
C GLY A 255 27.90 -20.08 2.60
N LEU A 256 26.74 -19.43 2.56
CA LEU A 256 25.88 -19.31 1.38
C LEU A 256 25.62 -17.85 0.97
N GLY A 257 26.27 -16.88 1.61
CA GLY A 257 26.00 -15.45 1.44
C GLY A 257 26.43 -14.85 0.10
N GLY A 258 27.29 -15.54 -0.66
CA GLY A 258 27.91 -15.03 -1.88
C GLY A 258 26.96 -14.82 -3.06
N PRO A 259 27.45 -14.24 -4.18
CA PRO A 259 26.68 -14.05 -5.41
C PRO A 259 26.24 -15.40 -6.00
N ILE A 260 25.04 -15.43 -6.55
CA ILE A 260 24.41 -16.64 -7.09
C ILE A 260 24.52 -16.66 -8.61
N THR A 261 25.03 -17.76 -9.15
CA THR A 261 25.02 -18.06 -10.60
C THR A 261 23.63 -18.49 -11.07
N THR A 262 23.05 -19.50 -10.41
CA THR A 262 21.69 -20.00 -10.66
C THR A 262 20.98 -20.36 -9.35
N PRO A 263 19.66 -20.11 -9.21
CA PRO A 263 18.89 -20.49 -8.03
C PRO A 263 18.99 -21.99 -7.70
N GLU A 264 19.04 -22.84 -8.72
CA GLU A 264 19.11 -24.30 -8.60
C GLU A 264 20.42 -24.77 -7.96
N GLU A 265 21.57 -24.22 -8.40
CA GLU A 265 22.87 -24.48 -7.76
C GLU A 265 22.89 -24.05 -6.30
N TRP A 266 22.24 -22.92 -5.99
CA TRP A 266 22.19 -22.41 -4.63
C TRP A 266 21.33 -23.29 -3.72
N LYS A 267 20.17 -23.74 -4.20
CA LYS A 267 19.29 -24.69 -3.49
C LYS A 267 20.01 -26.01 -3.18
N HIS A 268 20.80 -26.53 -4.11
CA HIS A 268 21.62 -27.71 -3.86
C HIS A 268 22.67 -27.46 -2.75
N LYS A 269 23.32 -26.30 -2.76
CA LYS A 269 24.27 -25.95 -1.69
C LYS A 269 23.56 -25.81 -0.34
N LEU A 270 22.33 -25.29 -0.31
CA LEU A 270 21.52 -25.21 0.90
C LEU A 270 21.19 -26.59 1.46
N SER A 271 20.77 -27.54 0.61
CA SER A 271 20.45 -28.90 1.07
C SER A 271 21.64 -29.60 1.72
N ASP A 272 22.85 -29.33 1.23
CA ASP A 272 24.08 -29.91 1.77
C ASP A 272 24.54 -29.20 3.04
N THR A 273 24.34 -27.89 3.13
CA THR A 273 24.91 -27.06 4.20
C THR A 273 24.02 -27.01 5.44
N LEU A 274 22.69 -27.01 5.29
CA LEU A 274 21.74 -26.86 6.39
C LEU A 274 21.88 -27.94 7.49
N PRO A 275 21.90 -29.26 7.17
CA PRO A 275 22.04 -30.30 8.18
C PRO A 275 23.34 -30.19 8.96
N ARG A 276 24.43 -29.83 8.27
CA ARG A 276 25.75 -29.66 8.87
C ARG A 276 25.81 -28.46 9.83
N VAL A 277 25.21 -27.33 9.45
CA VAL A 277 25.14 -26.15 10.33
C VAL A 277 24.36 -26.44 11.60
N ILE A 278 23.25 -27.19 11.50
CA ILE A 278 22.47 -27.65 12.66
C ILE A 278 23.31 -28.56 13.56
N ALA A 279 24.03 -29.53 12.97
CA ALA A 279 24.90 -30.44 13.69
C ALA A 279 26.00 -29.71 14.47
N ILE A 280 26.68 -28.75 13.83
CA ILE A 280 27.74 -27.94 14.46
C ILE A 280 27.17 -27.16 15.66
N TRP A 281 26.03 -26.50 15.50
CA TRP A 281 25.44 -25.69 16.56
C TRP A 281 24.97 -26.54 17.74
N LEU A 282 24.32 -27.68 17.48
CA LEU A 282 23.91 -28.62 18.53
C LEU A 282 25.13 -29.14 19.30
N ARG A 283 26.21 -29.49 18.61
CA ARG A 283 27.45 -29.96 19.24
C ARG A 283 28.10 -28.89 20.12
N GLU A 284 28.19 -27.65 19.64
CA GLU A 284 28.73 -26.52 20.42
C GLU A 284 27.97 -26.30 21.74
N ARG A 285 26.65 -26.50 21.74
CA ARG A 285 25.82 -26.37 22.96
C ARG A 285 25.85 -27.60 23.87
N SER A 286 26.14 -28.75 23.30
CA SER A 286 26.06 -30.05 23.98
C SER A 286 27.41 -30.54 24.52
N VAL A 287 28.51 -29.86 24.15
CA VAL A 287 29.88 -30.17 24.58
C VAL A 287 30.41 -29.03 25.46
N GLY A 288 30.77 -29.35 26.71
CA GLY A 288 31.31 -28.36 27.66
C GLY A 288 32.08 -29.00 28.82
N GLU A 289 32.61 -28.18 29.73
CA GLU A 289 33.18 -28.64 31.00
C GLU A 289 32.13 -28.51 32.12
N SER A 290 31.88 -29.57 32.89
CA SER A 290 31.05 -29.52 34.10
C SER A 290 31.89 -29.79 35.35
N GLU A 291 31.63 -29.04 36.42
CA GLU A 291 32.30 -29.20 37.70
C GLU A 291 31.46 -30.10 38.61
N ILE A 292 32.05 -31.19 39.09
CA ILE A 292 31.45 -32.08 40.09
C ILE A 292 32.18 -31.92 41.43
N TRP A 293 31.44 -32.08 42.52
CA TRP A 293 31.96 -32.04 43.88
C TRP A 293 31.98 -33.46 44.45
N ILE A 294 33.06 -33.85 45.11
CA ILE A 294 33.20 -35.16 45.77
C ILE A 294 33.78 -35.00 47.17
N ILE A 295 33.47 -35.92 48.10
CA ILE A 295 34.23 -36.09 49.34
C ILE A 295 35.16 -37.29 49.14
N PRO A 296 36.48 -37.11 48.95
CA PRO A 296 37.38 -38.23 48.74
C PRO A 296 37.41 -39.14 49.98
N SER A 297 37.19 -40.44 49.81
CA SER A 297 37.23 -41.41 50.92
C SER A 297 38.55 -41.34 51.70
N ALA A 298 39.66 -41.08 51.01
CA ALA A 298 40.97 -40.92 51.63
C ALA A 298 41.06 -39.67 52.55
N ALA A 299 40.37 -38.59 52.21
CA ALA A 299 40.37 -37.35 52.99
C ALA A 299 39.50 -37.49 54.26
N LEU A 300 38.36 -38.21 54.17
CA LEU A 300 37.53 -38.53 55.34
C LEU A 300 38.28 -39.45 56.31
N ASN A 301 38.97 -40.47 55.80
CA ASN A 301 39.79 -41.38 56.61
C ASN A 301 40.93 -40.68 57.38
N ARG A 302 41.49 -39.59 56.83
CA ARG A 302 42.47 -38.76 57.55
C ARG A 302 41.85 -38.02 58.72
N GLN A 303 40.57 -37.60 58.63
CA GLN A 303 39.88 -36.96 59.74
C GLN A 303 39.55 -37.94 60.89
N ALA A 304 39.60 -39.25 60.64
CA ALA A 304 39.45 -40.30 61.65
C ALA A 304 40.70 -40.51 62.53
N LYS A 305 41.87 -39.99 62.13
CA LYS A 305 43.17 -40.21 62.81
C LYS A 305 43.89 -38.88 63.02
N GLY A 306 44.09 -38.43 64.27
CA GLY A 306 44.81 -37.18 64.56
C GLY A 306 44.66 -36.69 66.01
N LYS A 307 45.18 -35.49 66.32
CA LYS A 307 45.12 -34.87 67.67
C LYS A 307 43.69 -34.60 68.17
N TYR A 308 42.73 -34.47 67.25
CA TYR A 308 41.29 -34.35 67.52
C TYR A 308 40.48 -35.13 66.46
N PRO A 309 40.38 -36.47 66.56
CA PRO A 309 39.72 -37.29 65.56
C PRO A 309 38.20 -37.06 65.54
N LEU A 310 37.56 -37.15 64.37
CA LEU A 310 36.10 -37.19 64.27
C LEU A 310 35.56 -38.46 64.94
N SER A 311 34.37 -38.37 65.54
CA SER A 311 33.75 -39.53 66.19
C SER A 311 33.40 -40.61 65.16
N ALA A 312 33.46 -41.89 65.58
CA ALA A 312 33.11 -43.02 64.71
C ALA A 312 31.68 -42.91 64.16
N LYS A 313 30.77 -42.28 64.91
CA LYS A 313 29.38 -42.05 64.52
C LYS A 313 29.26 -41.04 63.37
N VAL A 314 30.02 -39.94 63.41
CA VAL A 314 30.07 -38.93 62.34
C VAL A 314 30.71 -39.50 61.07
N ILE A 315 31.79 -40.26 61.20
CA ILE A 315 32.45 -40.89 60.04
C ILE A 315 31.51 -41.89 59.38
N SER A 316 30.86 -42.76 60.15
CA SER A 316 29.90 -43.73 59.62
C SER A 316 28.70 -43.08 58.93
N ALA A 317 28.28 -41.89 59.38
CA ALA A 317 27.17 -41.15 58.78
C ALA A 317 27.53 -40.51 57.43
N VAL A 318 28.79 -40.07 57.27
CA VAL A 318 29.29 -39.40 56.05
C VAL A 318 29.88 -40.40 55.05
N GLN A 319 30.32 -41.58 55.51
CA GLN A 319 30.91 -42.64 54.67
C GLN A 319 30.09 -42.99 53.41
N PRO A 320 28.73 -43.02 53.42
CA PRO A 320 27.94 -43.29 52.21
C PRO A 320 28.01 -42.18 51.15
N LEU A 321 28.49 -41.00 51.50
CA LEU A 321 28.63 -39.85 50.61
C LEU A 321 30.04 -39.75 50.00
N THR A 322 31.01 -40.57 50.45
CA THR A 322 32.37 -40.49 49.93
C THR A 322 32.48 -41.05 48.52
N ASP A 323 33.33 -40.42 47.71
CA ASP A 323 33.54 -40.68 46.28
C ASP A 323 32.26 -40.57 45.39
N LYS A 324 31.12 -40.17 45.96
CA LYS A 324 29.89 -39.91 45.22
C LYS A 324 29.96 -38.51 44.55
N PRO A 325 29.71 -38.39 43.24
CA PRO A 325 29.71 -37.09 42.56
C PRO A 325 28.42 -36.31 42.82
N PHE A 326 28.56 -35.03 43.15
CA PHE A 326 27.47 -34.06 43.30
C PHE A 326 27.56 -32.99 42.20
N ALA A 327 26.42 -32.63 41.60
CA ALA A 327 26.40 -31.78 40.39
C ALA A 327 26.70 -30.30 40.68
N ASN A 328 26.53 -29.86 41.93
CA ASN A 328 26.85 -28.51 42.38
C ASN A 328 27.11 -28.50 43.90
N GLN A 329 27.71 -27.41 44.39
CA GLN A 329 28.02 -27.22 45.80
C GLN A 329 26.79 -27.36 46.70
N ARG A 330 25.64 -26.81 46.27
CA ARG A 330 24.41 -26.81 47.08
C ARG A 330 23.83 -28.20 47.29
N GLU A 331 23.90 -29.07 46.28
CA GLU A 331 23.51 -30.49 46.42
C GLU A 331 24.42 -31.24 47.39
N MET A 332 25.74 -30.98 47.34
CA MET A 332 26.70 -31.53 48.28
C MET A 332 26.41 -31.05 49.71
N GLU A 333 26.19 -29.75 49.90
CA GLU A 333 25.84 -29.17 51.21
C GLU A 333 24.55 -29.78 51.78
N ASN A 334 23.49 -29.91 50.96
CA ASN A 334 22.23 -30.53 51.38
C ASN A 334 22.41 -32.00 51.78
N ALA A 335 23.12 -32.78 50.98
CA ALA A 335 23.38 -34.18 51.27
C ALA A 335 24.23 -34.35 52.53
N LEU A 336 25.22 -33.47 52.72
CA LEU A 336 26.07 -33.47 53.90
C LEU A 336 25.31 -33.07 55.17
N ASN A 337 24.46 -32.04 55.10
CA ASN A 337 23.59 -31.63 56.20
C ASN A 337 22.61 -32.75 56.60
N ALA A 338 22.00 -33.41 55.62
CA ALA A 338 21.11 -34.54 55.88
C ALA A 338 21.84 -35.72 56.56
N ALA A 339 23.06 -36.01 56.14
CA ALA A 339 23.87 -37.06 56.77
C ALA A 339 24.37 -36.68 58.17
N LEU A 340 24.58 -35.39 58.43
CA LEU A 340 25.12 -34.90 59.70
C LEU A 340 24.06 -34.52 60.74
N ALA A 341 22.77 -34.51 60.42
CA ALA A 341 21.60 -34.17 61.26
C ALA A 341 21.86 -33.73 62.73
N ASP A 342 22.35 -34.62 63.60
CA ASP A 342 22.59 -34.35 65.04
C ASP A 342 23.98 -33.76 65.39
N HIS A 343 24.79 -33.43 64.38
CA HIS A 343 26.22 -33.09 64.43
C HIS A 343 26.56 -31.89 63.52
N GLU A 344 25.67 -30.90 63.42
CA GLU A 344 25.82 -29.71 62.56
C GLU A 344 27.14 -28.95 62.79
N ASN A 345 27.65 -28.93 64.03
CA ASN A 345 28.92 -28.28 64.35
C ASN A 345 30.15 -28.87 63.62
N MET A 346 30.04 -30.07 63.04
CA MET A 346 31.11 -30.72 62.26
C MET A 346 31.00 -30.47 60.75
N PHE A 347 29.95 -29.80 60.26
CA PHE A 347 29.70 -29.55 58.84
C PHE A 347 30.89 -28.89 58.13
N ASP A 348 31.35 -27.74 58.62
CA ASP A 348 32.45 -26.98 58.02
C ASP A 348 33.74 -27.79 57.91
N ARG A 349 33.96 -28.70 58.88
CA ARG A 349 35.15 -29.54 58.93
C ARG A 349 35.13 -30.62 57.86
N ILE A 350 33.97 -31.17 57.54
CA ILE A 350 33.80 -32.17 56.48
C ILE A 350 33.64 -31.49 55.12
N PHE A 351 32.97 -30.35 55.04
CA PHE A 351 32.87 -29.60 53.81
C PHE A 351 34.25 -29.14 53.30
N LYS A 352 35.18 -28.78 54.20
CA LYS A 352 36.58 -28.43 53.85
C LYS A 352 37.39 -29.51 53.16
N ILE A 353 36.99 -30.79 53.29
CA ILE A 353 37.68 -31.89 52.61
C ILE A 353 37.03 -32.27 51.27
N THR A 354 36.02 -31.52 50.81
CA THR A 354 35.43 -31.72 49.48
C THR A 354 36.38 -31.23 48.38
N GLU A 355 36.41 -31.94 47.27
CA GLU A 355 37.21 -31.60 46.09
C GLU A 355 36.32 -31.29 44.91
N ARG A 356 36.73 -30.27 44.13
CA ARG A 356 36.08 -29.88 42.88
C ARG A 356 36.83 -30.51 41.70
N ARG A 357 36.17 -31.40 40.96
CA ARG A 357 36.72 -32.07 39.78
C ARG A 357 36.03 -31.58 38.51
N LYS A 358 36.79 -31.34 37.45
CA LYS A 358 36.25 -31.00 36.13
C LYS A 358 36.09 -32.26 35.29
N GLU A 359 34.91 -32.47 34.73
CA GLU A 359 34.63 -33.53 33.76
C GLU A 359 34.12 -32.95 32.44
N LYS A 360 34.45 -33.64 31.33
CA LYS A 360 33.93 -33.27 30.00
C LYS A 360 32.50 -33.76 29.87
N ARG A 361 31.57 -32.82 29.71
CA ARG A 361 30.16 -33.09 29.41
C ARG A 361 29.98 -33.23 27.90
N GLN A 362 29.47 -34.37 27.46
CA GLN A 362 29.03 -34.62 26.08
C GLN A 362 27.60 -35.16 26.13
N GLN A 363 26.65 -34.25 26.32
CA GLN A 363 25.23 -34.61 26.43
C GLN A 363 24.42 -33.60 25.64
N LEU A 364 23.49 -34.09 24.81
CA LEU A 364 22.63 -33.25 23.97
C LEU A 364 21.90 -32.18 24.79
N ASP A 365 22.06 -30.92 24.40
CA ASP A 365 21.27 -29.81 24.91
C ASP A 365 19.82 -29.94 24.38
N ARG A 366 18.96 -30.55 25.21
CA ARG A 366 17.55 -30.78 24.88
C ARG A 366 16.79 -29.51 24.56
N ALA A 367 17.12 -28.39 25.22
CA ALA A 367 16.46 -27.11 24.98
C ALA A 367 16.83 -26.58 23.59
N ALA A 368 18.11 -26.69 23.21
CA ALA A 368 18.57 -26.33 21.86
C ALA A 368 17.94 -27.21 20.77
N TRP A 369 17.80 -28.52 21.02
CA TRP A 369 17.12 -29.42 20.09
C TRP A 369 15.63 -29.07 19.94
N GLN A 370 14.92 -28.84 21.04
CA GLN A 370 13.51 -28.43 21.01
C GLN A 370 13.30 -27.10 20.28
N GLU A 371 14.22 -26.15 20.43
CA GLU A 371 14.21 -24.88 19.69
C GLU A 371 14.26 -25.12 18.17
N ILE A 372 15.20 -25.95 17.70
CA ILE A 372 15.31 -26.28 16.27
C ILE A 372 14.10 -27.08 15.78
N ALA A 373 13.71 -28.11 16.53
CA ALA A 373 12.65 -29.02 16.13
C ALA A 373 11.31 -28.28 16.01
N SER A 374 11.01 -27.39 16.96
CA SER A 374 9.83 -26.52 16.89
C SER A 374 9.90 -25.53 15.71
N ALA A 375 11.05 -24.88 15.50
CA ALA A 375 11.20 -23.86 14.48
C ALA A 375 11.13 -24.41 13.04
N LEU A 376 11.68 -25.61 12.81
CA LEU A 376 11.73 -26.28 11.51
C LEU A 376 10.64 -27.34 11.32
N GLY A 377 9.79 -27.58 12.33
CA GLY A 377 8.77 -28.63 12.29
C GLY A 377 9.34 -30.05 12.22
N LEU A 378 10.52 -30.28 12.82
CA LEU A 378 11.14 -31.61 12.89
C LEU A 378 10.53 -32.43 14.02
N ASP A 379 10.55 -33.76 13.88
CA ASP A 379 10.07 -34.67 14.92
C ASP A 379 10.96 -34.59 16.17
N VAL A 380 10.37 -34.14 17.28
CA VAL A 380 11.03 -34.02 18.58
C VAL A 380 11.58 -35.38 19.06
N ALA A 381 10.96 -36.50 18.66
CA ALA A 381 11.38 -37.85 19.04
C ALA A 381 12.76 -38.25 18.51
N LEU A 382 13.29 -37.54 17.49
CA LEU A 382 14.65 -37.72 16.99
C LEU A 382 15.73 -37.46 18.04
N GLU A 383 15.40 -36.81 19.16
CA GLU A 383 16.31 -36.61 20.31
C GLU A 383 17.02 -37.92 20.71
N THR A 384 16.28 -39.03 20.73
CA THR A 384 16.78 -40.35 21.13
C THR A 384 17.88 -40.87 20.18
N GLN A 385 17.81 -40.51 18.90
CA GLN A 385 18.78 -40.89 17.87
C GLN A 385 19.96 -39.91 17.80
N LEU A 386 19.73 -38.63 18.08
CA LEU A 386 20.76 -37.58 18.04
C LEU A 386 21.65 -37.60 19.29
N SER A 387 21.10 -37.95 20.46
CA SER A 387 21.83 -37.95 21.74
C SER A 387 23.14 -38.76 21.75
N PRO A 388 23.23 -39.98 21.18
CA PRO A 388 24.49 -40.73 21.13
C PRO A 388 25.50 -40.17 20.11
N LEU A 389 25.07 -39.30 19.19
CA LEU A 389 25.87 -38.83 18.05
C LEU A 389 26.49 -37.44 18.26
N VAL A 390 26.24 -36.78 19.40
CA VAL A 390 26.72 -35.43 19.71
C VAL A 390 28.24 -35.26 19.56
N GLY A 391 29.01 -36.33 19.78
CA GLY A 391 30.46 -36.34 19.65
C GLY A 391 30.98 -36.37 18.20
N ASP A 392 30.14 -36.74 17.22
CA ASP A 392 30.50 -36.99 15.82
C ASP A 392 29.65 -36.12 14.88
N GLU A 393 30.24 -35.04 14.35
CA GLU A 393 29.58 -34.11 13.44
C GLU A 393 29.06 -34.80 12.17
N ALA A 394 29.79 -35.78 11.62
CA ALA A 394 29.43 -36.43 10.37
C ALA A 394 28.22 -37.34 10.55
N ALA A 395 28.22 -38.15 11.61
CA ALA A 395 27.09 -39.00 11.96
C ALA A 395 25.84 -38.19 12.32
N LEU A 396 26.02 -37.10 13.08
CA LEU A 396 24.92 -36.19 13.45
C LEU A 396 24.32 -35.49 12.22
N SER A 397 25.18 -35.02 11.30
CA SER A 397 24.74 -34.41 10.04
C SER A 397 23.98 -35.40 9.16
N GLY A 398 24.35 -36.68 9.14
CA GLY A 398 23.69 -37.72 8.36
C GLY A 398 22.23 -37.94 8.79
N VAL A 399 21.98 -38.08 10.10
CA VAL A 399 20.62 -38.21 10.64
C VAL A 399 19.79 -36.94 10.40
N LEU A 400 20.42 -35.77 10.55
CA LEU A 400 19.76 -34.48 10.28
C LEU A 400 19.46 -34.28 8.80
N ALA A 401 20.26 -34.83 7.88
CA ALA A 401 20.03 -34.69 6.44
C ALA A 401 18.72 -35.36 6.01
N GLU A 402 18.42 -36.55 6.53
CA GLU A 402 17.16 -37.25 6.29
C GLU A 402 15.98 -36.48 6.88
N ALA A 403 16.10 -36.02 8.13
CA ALA A 403 15.06 -35.22 8.79
C ALA A 403 14.78 -33.89 8.06
N CYS A 404 15.82 -33.24 7.50
CA CYS A 404 15.67 -31.97 6.80
C CYS A 404 15.02 -32.10 5.42
N GLN A 405 14.93 -33.30 4.80
CA GLN A 405 14.33 -33.45 3.48
C GLN A 405 12.88 -32.95 3.42
N GLY A 406 12.10 -33.20 4.46
CA GLY A 406 10.72 -32.72 4.57
C GLY A 406 10.61 -31.18 4.62
N VAL A 407 11.64 -30.51 5.15
CA VAL A 407 11.67 -29.05 5.34
C VAL A 407 12.26 -28.32 4.11
N LEU A 408 13.17 -28.96 3.38
CA LEU A 408 13.85 -28.36 2.23
C LEU A 408 12.89 -27.91 1.13
N SER A 409 11.79 -28.64 0.89
CA SER A 409 10.78 -28.25 -0.09
C SER A 409 10.19 -26.87 0.24
N GLN A 410 9.83 -26.64 1.49
CA GLN A 410 9.31 -25.34 1.96
C GLN A 410 10.37 -24.23 1.89
N LEU A 411 11.64 -24.54 2.17
CA LEU A 411 12.73 -23.56 2.07
C LEU A 411 13.05 -23.21 0.61
N PHE A 412 12.97 -24.17 -0.31
CA PHE A 412 13.14 -23.94 -1.74
C PHE A 412 12.02 -23.08 -2.33
N GLU A 413 10.79 -23.26 -1.86
CA GLU A 413 9.67 -22.38 -2.22
C GLU A 413 9.92 -20.94 -1.79
N GLN A 414 10.43 -20.72 -0.56
CA GLN A 414 10.81 -19.39 -0.10
C GLN A 414 11.92 -18.77 -0.97
N VAL A 415 12.88 -19.56 -1.43
CA VAL A 415 13.92 -19.12 -2.38
C VAL A 415 13.31 -18.70 -3.72
N ASP A 416 12.44 -19.51 -4.31
CA ASP A 416 11.83 -19.21 -5.61
C ASP A 416 10.97 -17.95 -5.56
N GLN A 417 10.19 -17.82 -4.49
CA GLN A 417 9.40 -16.61 -4.23
C GLN A 417 10.32 -15.39 -4.17
N GLN A 418 11.41 -15.46 -3.41
CA GLN A 418 12.35 -14.36 -3.27
C GLN A 418 13.07 -14.02 -4.59
N VAL A 419 13.44 -15.02 -5.40
CA VAL A 419 14.04 -14.80 -6.72
C VAL A 419 13.06 -14.10 -7.67
N ASN A 420 11.81 -14.56 -7.74
CA ASN A 420 10.77 -13.94 -8.57
C ASN A 420 10.49 -12.50 -8.15
N LEU A 421 10.52 -12.25 -6.85
CA LEU A 421 10.29 -10.97 -6.24
C LEU A 421 11.45 -10.00 -6.47
N ILE A 422 12.71 -10.45 -6.37
CA ILE A 422 13.90 -9.67 -6.75
C ILE A 422 13.80 -9.21 -8.22
N ARG A 423 13.25 -10.06 -9.10
CA ARG A 423 13.04 -9.72 -10.51
C ARG A 423 11.93 -8.67 -10.75
N SER A 424 11.12 -8.37 -9.74
CA SER A 424 9.95 -7.49 -9.85
C SER A 424 10.17 -6.02 -9.41
N ASP A 425 11.34 -5.66 -8.90
CA ASP A 425 11.55 -4.42 -8.12
C ASP A 425 12.58 -3.43 -8.69
N ALA A 426 12.63 -3.27 -10.01
CA ALA A 426 13.71 -2.54 -10.69
C ALA A 426 13.91 -1.07 -10.25
N TRP A 427 12.88 -0.36 -9.77
CA TRP A 427 13.00 1.08 -9.49
C TRP A 427 13.76 1.41 -8.20
N VAL A 428 13.63 0.59 -7.14
CA VAL A 428 14.34 0.82 -5.87
C VAL A 428 15.82 0.52 -6.07
N ASP A 429 16.10 -0.55 -6.80
CA ASP A 429 17.45 -0.92 -7.20
C ASP A 429 18.07 0.17 -8.09
N ALA A 430 17.29 0.77 -9.00
CA ALA A 430 17.73 1.93 -9.77
C ALA A 430 17.99 3.18 -8.90
N GLU A 431 17.19 3.45 -7.88
CA GLU A 431 17.42 4.57 -6.95
C GLU A 431 18.67 4.32 -6.09
N ILE A 432 18.87 3.10 -5.59
CA ILE A 432 20.09 2.70 -4.88
C ILE A 432 21.31 2.90 -5.77
N ALA A 433 21.28 2.39 -7.01
CA ALA A 433 22.37 2.54 -7.96
C ALA A 433 22.68 4.01 -8.28
N SER A 434 21.67 4.85 -8.53
CA SER A 434 21.85 6.29 -8.74
C SER A 434 22.50 6.96 -7.52
N ARG A 435 22.09 6.58 -6.30
CA ARG A 435 22.67 7.11 -5.05
C ARG A 435 24.10 6.63 -4.81
N ASP A 436 24.44 5.40 -5.18
CA ASP A 436 25.82 4.90 -5.14
C ASP A 436 26.73 5.66 -6.11
N GLU A 437 26.25 5.99 -7.31
CA GLU A 437 26.97 6.87 -8.24
C GLU A 437 27.16 8.28 -7.65
N HIS A 438 26.12 8.84 -7.02
CA HIS A 438 26.22 10.12 -6.31
C HIS A 438 27.27 10.08 -5.18
N LEU A 439 27.33 8.99 -4.40
CA LEU A 439 28.37 8.81 -3.38
C LEU A 439 29.76 8.76 -3.98
N ARG A 440 29.94 8.06 -5.10
CA ARG A 440 31.23 7.98 -5.80
C ARG A 440 31.69 9.37 -6.27
N ILE A 441 30.80 10.15 -6.87
CA ILE A 441 31.07 11.54 -7.27
C ILE A 441 31.49 12.39 -6.07
N LYS A 442 30.77 12.31 -4.94
CA LYS A 442 31.11 13.06 -3.72
C LYS A 442 32.47 12.67 -3.12
N ARG A 443 32.82 11.39 -3.13
CA ARG A 443 34.15 10.93 -2.71
C ARG A 443 35.24 11.46 -3.64
N MET A 444 35.03 11.41 -4.95
CA MET A 444 35.95 11.99 -5.93
C MET A 444 36.14 13.50 -5.76
N LEU A 445 35.08 14.25 -5.44
CA LEU A 445 35.18 15.68 -5.09
C LEU A 445 36.02 15.90 -3.81
N MET A 446 35.80 15.06 -2.79
CA MET A 446 36.56 15.12 -1.52
C MET A 446 38.05 14.81 -1.73
N GLU A 447 38.35 13.91 -2.67
CA GLU A 447 39.70 13.48 -3.04
C GLU A 447 40.36 14.41 -4.08
N GLY A 448 39.67 15.45 -4.57
CA GLY A 448 40.19 16.38 -5.59
C GLY A 448 40.30 15.81 -7.01
N LYS A 449 39.63 14.68 -7.30
CA LYS A 449 39.67 13.99 -8.60
C LYS A 449 38.75 14.58 -9.67
N ILE A 450 37.84 15.46 -9.28
CA ILE A 450 36.95 16.20 -10.19
C ILE A 450 37.31 17.68 -10.07
N ASN A 451 37.61 18.32 -11.19
CA ASN A 451 37.92 19.75 -11.27
C ASN A 451 36.72 20.56 -11.79
N GLU A 452 36.86 21.88 -11.76
CA GLU A 452 35.77 22.78 -12.15
C GLU A 452 35.42 22.70 -13.65
N SER A 453 36.39 22.46 -14.53
CA SER A 453 36.12 22.31 -15.97
C SER A 453 35.31 21.04 -16.26
N GLN A 454 35.58 19.94 -15.56
CA GLN A 454 34.78 18.72 -15.64
C GLN A 454 33.38 18.92 -15.04
N TRP A 455 33.27 19.62 -13.90
CA TRP A 455 31.98 19.97 -13.27
C TRP A 455 31.05 20.75 -14.21
N LEU A 456 31.60 21.65 -15.03
CA LEU A 456 30.84 22.45 -16.00
C LEU A 456 30.46 21.68 -17.28
N ASN A 457 31.02 20.48 -17.51
CA ASN A 457 30.78 19.69 -18.70
C ASN A 457 29.87 18.47 -18.44
N ARG A 458 28.58 18.62 -18.81
CA ARG A 458 27.56 17.56 -18.69
C ARG A 458 27.86 16.28 -19.49
N ASN A 459 28.72 16.35 -20.50
CA ASN A 459 29.05 15.24 -21.38
C ASN A 459 30.41 14.59 -21.08
N SER A 460 31.08 15.01 -19.99
CA SER A 460 32.38 14.46 -19.59
C SER A 460 32.29 13.82 -18.20
N PRO A 461 31.70 12.62 -18.08
CA PRO A 461 31.62 11.92 -16.80
C PRO A 461 33.02 11.52 -16.31
N PRO A 462 33.28 11.55 -14.99
CA PRO A 462 34.52 11.03 -14.42
C PRO A 462 34.59 9.49 -14.55
N ALA A 463 35.82 8.95 -14.56
CA ALA A 463 36.05 7.52 -14.75
C ALA A 463 35.34 6.69 -13.66
N GLY A 464 34.52 5.73 -14.09
CA GLY A 464 33.72 4.87 -13.20
C GLY A 464 32.36 5.44 -12.78
N VAL A 465 31.90 6.54 -13.40
CA VAL A 465 30.54 7.08 -13.23
C VAL A 465 29.83 7.05 -14.59
N SER A 466 28.57 6.62 -14.63
CA SER A 466 27.81 6.60 -15.88
C SER A 466 27.51 8.02 -16.40
N ALA A 467 27.33 8.16 -17.72
CA ALA A 467 26.92 9.44 -18.30
C ALA A 467 25.53 9.89 -17.81
N ALA A 468 24.64 8.95 -17.50
CA ALA A 468 23.31 9.23 -16.98
C ALA A 468 23.36 9.77 -15.54
N GLY A 469 24.06 9.10 -14.63
CA GLY A 469 24.17 9.55 -13.24
C GLY A 469 25.04 10.79 -13.08
N TRP A 470 26.02 11.03 -13.96
CA TRP A 470 26.73 12.32 -13.99
C TRP A 470 25.78 13.49 -14.30
N ARG A 471 24.94 13.35 -15.33
CA ARG A 471 23.94 14.38 -15.68
C ARG A 471 22.92 14.57 -14.58
N GLU A 472 22.41 13.48 -14.01
CA GLU A 472 21.47 13.52 -12.89
C GLU A 472 22.07 14.23 -11.68
N PHE A 473 23.31 13.92 -11.31
CA PHE A 473 24.02 14.55 -10.20
C PHE A 473 24.14 16.06 -10.42
N LEU A 474 24.60 16.49 -11.61
CA LEU A 474 24.72 17.90 -11.96
C LEU A 474 23.37 18.62 -11.96
N ASP A 475 22.32 17.99 -12.49
CA ASP A 475 20.96 18.55 -12.48
C ASP A 475 20.42 18.69 -11.05
N ALA A 476 20.70 17.72 -10.18
CA ALA A 476 20.33 17.77 -8.77
C ALA A 476 21.06 18.88 -8.00
N HIS A 477 22.26 19.27 -8.44
CA HIS A 477 23.08 20.31 -7.83
C HIS A 477 23.23 21.56 -8.70
N ARG A 478 22.32 21.78 -9.68
CA ARG A 478 22.42 22.88 -10.66
C ARG A 478 22.53 24.28 -10.05
N GLN A 479 22.05 24.45 -8.83
CA GLN A 479 22.06 25.72 -8.10
C GLN A 479 23.24 25.85 -7.13
N VAL A 480 24.10 24.84 -7.03
CA VAL A 480 25.25 24.81 -6.12
C VAL A 480 26.52 25.08 -6.92
N ARG A 481 27.29 26.10 -6.54
CA ARG A 481 28.59 26.39 -7.16
C ARG A 481 29.62 25.34 -6.74
N PHE A 482 30.56 25.03 -7.64
CA PHE A 482 31.62 24.03 -7.41
C PHE A 482 32.37 24.26 -6.09
N GLN A 483 32.77 25.51 -5.81
CA GLN A 483 33.47 25.88 -4.57
C GLN A 483 32.69 25.54 -3.29
N HIS A 484 31.36 25.61 -3.30
CA HIS A 484 30.53 25.26 -2.14
C HIS A 484 30.43 23.74 -1.92
N MET A 485 30.70 22.93 -2.95
CA MET A 485 30.74 21.47 -2.84
C MET A 485 32.04 20.94 -2.22
N LEU A 486 33.12 21.74 -2.21
CA LEU A 486 34.43 21.36 -1.68
C LEU A 486 34.55 21.47 -0.15
N GLY A 487 33.54 22.03 0.53
CA GLY A 487 33.56 22.17 1.99
C GLY A 487 33.57 20.81 2.70
N ALA A 488 34.70 20.42 3.29
CA ALA A 488 34.92 19.07 3.84
C ALA A 488 33.85 18.62 4.86
N GLN A 489 33.43 19.50 5.77
CA GLN A 489 32.41 19.17 6.78
C GLN A 489 31.03 18.92 6.15
N ASN A 490 30.63 19.76 5.19
CA ASN A 490 29.35 19.63 4.49
C ASN A 490 29.34 18.39 3.58
N LEU A 491 30.48 18.11 2.92
CA LEU A 491 30.63 16.96 2.05
C LEU A 491 30.60 15.64 2.83
N ARG A 492 31.31 15.55 3.97
CA ARG A 492 31.23 14.40 4.89
C ARG A 492 29.80 14.16 5.37
N LYS A 493 29.11 15.20 5.84
CA LYS A 493 27.69 15.12 6.24
C LYS A 493 26.80 14.63 5.08
N SER A 494 27.04 15.12 3.87
CA SER A 494 26.30 14.74 2.66
C SER A 494 26.58 13.29 2.22
N ILE A 495 27.80 12.78 2.44
CA ILE A 495 28.17 11.37 2.21
C ILE A 495 27.46 10.47 3.22
N VAL A 496 27.53 10.77 4.51
CA VAL A 496 26.85 10.02 5.58
C VAL A 496 25.34 9.99 5.35
N ASN A 497 24.76 11.09 4.87
CA ASN A 497 23.33 11.14 4.53
C ASN A 497 22.95 10.18 3.40
N ASP A 498 23.71 10.15 2.30
CA ASP A 498 23.42 9.22 1.21
C ASP A 498 23.67 7.76 1.63
N GLN A 499 24.72 7.47 2.42
CA GLN A 499 24.96 6.13 2.97
C GLN A 499 23.78 5.63 3.82
N ASN A 500 23.28 6.48 4.71
CA ASN A 500 22.14 6.11 5.54
C ASN A 500 20.83 6.03 4.75
N PHE A 501 20.66 6.84 3.71
CA PHE A 501 19.50 6.74 2.81
C PHE A 501 19.54 5.44 2.00
N ILE A 502 20.71 5.01 1.55
CA ILE A 502 20.90 3.72 0.87
C ILE A 502 20.59 2.57 1.83
N ALA A 503 21.10 2.61 3.07
CA ALA A 503 20.76 1.61 4.08
C ALA A 503 19.25 1.54 4.29
N PHE A 504 18.61 2.70 4.52
CA PHE A 504 17.16 2.81 4.62
C PHE A 504 16.42 2.20 3.42
N LEU A 505 16.82 2.51 2.18
CA LEU A 505 16.19 1.95 0.98
C LEU A 505 16.38 0.44 0.86
N LYS A 506 17.57 -0.08 1.17
CA LYS A 506 17.87 -1.52 1.14
C LYS A 506 17.01 -2.28 2.14
N ASP A 507 16.85 -1.72 3.33
CA ASP A 507 16.14 -2.39 4.40
C ASP A 507 14.62 -2.27 4.25
N TYR A 508 14.11 -1.08 3.90
CA TYR A 508 12.70 -0.91 3.55
C TYR A 508 12.33 -1.82 2.37
N ARG A 509 13.23 -1.98 1.39
CA ARG A 509 13.07 -2.94 0.29
C ARG A 509 12.91 -4.34 0.78
N GLU A 510 13.79 -4.80 1.65
CA GLU A 510 13.72 -6.15 2.20
C GLU A 510 12.42 -6.39 2.99
N THR A 511 11.98 -5.44 3.81
CA THR A 511 10.71 -5.56 4.55
C THR A 511 9.49 -5.57 3.63
N ALA A 512 9.43 -4.68 2.63
CA ALA A 512 8.35 -4.66 1.65
C ALA A 512 8.30 -5.97 0.86
N ARG A 513 9.48 -6.50 0.52
CA ARG A 513 9.64 -7.77 -0.17
C ARG A 513 9.10 -8.94 0.66
N GLN A 514 9.45 -9.01 1.94
CA GLN A 514 8.94 -10.00 2.88
C GLN A 514 7.41 -9.92 3.04
N GLU A 515 6.84 -8.71 3.08
CA GLU A 515 5.39 -8.51 3.13
C GLU A 515 4.71 -8.98 1.82
N MET A 516 5.29 -8.67 0.66
CA MET A 516 4.74 -9.10 -0.62
C MET A 516 4.87 -10.62 -0.86
N ALA A 517 5.84 -11.27 -0.23
CA ALA A 517 5.99 -12.72 -0.21
C ALA A 517 4.99 -13.43 0.73
N GLN A 518 4.19 -12.69 1.50
CA GLN A 518 3.14 -13.32 2.31
C GLN A 518 2.14 -14.07 1.44
N SER A 519 1.73 -15.26 1.88
CA SER A 519 0.85 -16.13 1.10
C SER A 519 -0.44 -15.42 0.64
N TYR A 520 -1.01 -14.55 1.46
CA TYR A 520 -2.21 -13.78 1.13
C TYR A 520 -1.99 -12.67 0.08
N ASN A 521 -0.74 -12.30 -0.22
CA ASN A 521 -0.33 -11.37 -1.28
C ASN A 521 0.13 -12.11 -2.56
N LEU A 522 0.16 -13.44 -2.56
CA LEU A 522 0.47 -14.26 -3.73
C LEU A 522 -0.80 -14.64 -4.50
N ASP A 523 -0.71 -14.57 -5.83
CA ASP A 523 -1.78 -14.99 -6.74
C ASP A 523 -1.83 -16.53 -6.89
N PHE A 524 -2.93 -17.04 -7.44
CA PHE A 524 -3.05 -18.45 -7.78
C PHE A 524 -2.66 -18.66 -9.23
N ARG A 525 -1.73 -19.58 -9.49
CA ARG A 525 -1.22 -19.86 -10.85
C ARG A 525 -1.15 -21.34 -11.15
N ARG A 526 -1.24 -21.63 -12.45
CA ARG A 526 -1.01 -22.97 -12.98
C ARG A 526 0.48 -23.33 -12.89
N GLY A 527 0.77 -24.53 -12.41
CA GLY A 527 2.11 -25.10 -12.34
C GLY A 527 2.07 -26.62 -12.21
N GLY A 528 3.17 -27.20 -11.71
CA GLY A 528 3.34 -28.65 -11.57
C GLY A 528 3.49 -29.40 -12.90
N PRO A 529 3.58 -30.74 -12.86
CA PRO A 529 3.74 -31.57 -14.05
C PRO A 529 2.62 -31.33 -15.07
N GLY A 530 3.00 -30.83 -16.25
CA GLY A 530 2.05 -30.53 -17.33
C GLY A 530 1.15 -29.31 -17.09
N GLY A 531 1.44 -28.45 -16.09
CA GLY A 531 0.68 -27.22 -15.82
C GLY A 531 -0.76 -27.47 -15.33
N LYS A 532 -1.00 -28.63 -14.72
CA LYS A 532 -2.32 -29.13 -14.32
C LYS A 532 -2.68 -28.79 -12.88
N GLU A 533 -1.79 -28.19 -12.09
CA GLU A 533 -2.05 -27.84 -10.70
C GLU A 533 -2.23 -26.33 -10.56
N ILE A 534 -3.15 -25.86 -9.71
CA ILE A 534 -3.36 -24.44 -9.40
C ILE A 534 -3.11 -24.23 -7.92
N SER A 535 -2.08 -23.46 -7.60
CA SER A 535 -1.67 -23.20 -6.23
C SER A 535 -0.98 -21.84 -6.11
N ARG A 536 -0.93 -21.31 -4.87
CA ARG A 536 -0.06 -20.18 -4.51
C ARG A 536 1.43 -20.54 -4.56
N THR A 537 1.78 -21.81 -4.49
CA THR A 537 3.18 -22.29 -4.63
C THR A 537 3.79 -21.84 -5.96
N TYR A 538 2.99 -21.76 -7.02
CA TYR A 538 3.40 -21.30 -8.34
C TYR A 538 3.07 -19.82 -8.58
N GLY A 539 2.48 -19.18 -7.57
CA GLY A 539 2.03 -17.80 -7.60
C GLY A 539 3.20 -16.82 -7.57
N LYS A 540 2.95 -15.62 -8.07
CA LYS A 540 3.78 -14.44 -7.84
C LYS A 540 2.99 -13.45 -6.99
N PRO A 541 3.63 -12.44 -6.39
CA PRO A 541 2.90 -11.35 -5.79
C PRO A 541 1.97 -10.68 -6.81
N TYR A 542 0.76 -10.29 -6.39
CA TYR A 542 -0.15 -9.52 -7.25
C TYR A 542 0.55 -8.28 -7.81
N ASP A 543 0.32 -7.98 -9.10
CA ASP A 543 0.93 -6.82 -9.78
C ASP A 543 0.49 -5.49 -9.16
N THR A 544 -0.68 -5.47 -8.50
CA THR A 544 -1.12 -4.32 -7.72
C THR A 544 -1.89 -4.78 -6.49
N VAL A 545 -1.33 -4.49 -5.31
CA VAL A 545 -1.94 -4.71 -3.99
C VAL A 545 -2.39 -3.37 -3.40
N PHE A 546 -3.47 -3.38 -2.64
CA PHE A 546 -3.93 -2.20 -1.91
C PHE A 546 -2.87 -1.69 -0.92
N THR A 547 -2.73 -0.37 -0.83
CA THR A 547 -1.66 0.31 -0.07
C THR A 547 -1.77 0.03 1.43
N ARG A 548 -0.63 -0.31 2.04
CA ARG A 548 -0.43 -0.47 3.48
C ARG A 548 0.73 0.43 3.95
N MET A 549 0.73 0.83 5.21
CA MET A 549 1.82 1.56 5.88
C MET A 549 2.20 0.86 7.17
N LEU A 550 3.49 0.91 7.50
CA LEU A 550 3.99 0.50 8.80
C LEU A 550 3.56 1.51 9.88
N SER A 551 2.91 1.03 10.93
CA SER A 551 2.52 1.83 12.10
C SER A 551 3.26 1.34 13.34
N TRP A 552 3.62 2.24 14.27
CA TRP A 552 4.24 1.82 15.52
C TRP A 552 3.19 1.21 16.47
N SER A 553 3.45 0.03 17.04
CA SER A 553 2.63 -0.59 18.10
C SER A 553 3.43 -0.68 19.41
N PRO A 554 2.89 -0.29 20.57
CA PRO A 554 3.59 -0.39 21.86
C PRO A 554 3.72 -1.81 22.46
N SER A 555 3.25 -2.87 21.80
CA SER A 555 3.31 -4.25 22.33
C SER A 555 4.71 -4.85 22.23
N ALA A 556 5.04 -5.81 23.12
CA ALA A 556 6.35 -6.48 23.27
C ALA A 556 6.88 -7.25 22.03
N SER A 557 6.18 -7.19 20.90
CA SER A 557 6.64 -7.68 19.60
C SER A 557 7.51 -6.61 18.93
N GLU A 558 8.76 -6.93 18.63
CA GLU A 558 9.63 -6.08 17.84
C GLU A 558 8.99 -5.81 16.45
N GLN A 559 8.65 -4.53 16.19
CA GLN A 559 8.18 -3.92 14.93
C GLN A 559 6.66 -3.82 14.69
N GLY A 560 6.37 -2.81 13.86
CA GLY A 560 5.07 -2.22 13.62
C GLY A 560 4.07 -3.05 12.81
N MET A 561 2.78 -2.86 13.11
CA MET A 561 1.69 -3.49 12.37
C MET A 561 1.44 -2.74 11.05
N TRP A 562 1.19 -3.49 9.98
CA TRP A 562 0.70 -2.91 8.73
C TRP A 562 -0.73 -2.41 8.89
N GLU A 563 -0.94 -1.12 8.68
CA GLU A 563 -2.26 -0.49 8.60
C GLU A 563 -2.63 -0.20 7.16
N ILE A 564 -3.87 -0.50 6.79
CA ILE A 564 -4.42 -0.19 5.46
C ILE A 564 -4.89 1.26 5.45
N TYR A 565 -4.45 2.01 4.44
CA TYR A 565 -4.78 3.43 4.35
C TYR A 565 -4.74 3.97 2.92
N ILE A 566 -5.37 5.14 2.73
CA ILE A 566 -5.19 6.00 1.55
C ILE A 566 -4.45 7.27 1.98
N PRO A 567 -3.29 7.60 1.40
CA PRO A 567 -2.56 8.81 1.76
C PRO A 567 -3.39 10.08 1.59
N GLY A 568 -3.31 11.01 2.54
CA GLY A 568 -3.97 12.31 2.50
C GLY A 568 -3.50 13.16 1.33
N GLY A 569 -2.26 12.97 0.88
CA GLY A 569 -1.76 13.52 -0.38
C GLY A 569 -2.52 13.03 -1.62
N THR A 570 -2.97 11.77 -1.63
CA THR A 570 -3.79 11.18 -2.71
C THR A 570 -5.19 11.77 -2.70
N LEU A 571 -5.83 11.85 -1.53
CA LEU A 571 -7.15 12.50 -1.37
C LEU A 571 -7.10 13.96 -1.81
N LYS A 572 -6.14 14.72 -1.27
CA LYS A 572 -5.88 16.12 -1.64
C LYS A 572 -5.68 16.26 -3.15
N GLY A 573 -4.91 15.36 -3.77
CA GLY A 573 -4.67 15.36 -5.21
C GLY A 573 -5.96 15.15 -6.01
N ALA A 574 -6.84 14.23 -5.58
CA ALA A 574 -8.13 13.99 -6.21
C ALA A 574 -9.07 15.21 -6.10
N PHE A 575 -9.17 15.81 -4.90
CA PHE A 575 -9.96 17.02 -4.69
C PHE A 575 -9.42 18.23 -5.46
N ARG A 576 -8.09 18.47 -5.42
CA ARG A 576 -7.44 19.56 -6.18
C ARG A 576 -7.72 19.43 -7.66
N ARG A 577 -7.66 18.20 -8.18
CA ARG A 577 -7.91 17.92 -9.59
C ARG A 577 -9.37 18.19 -9.97
N ARG A 578 -10.32 17.69 -9.18
CA ARG A 578 -11.75 17.97 -9.42
C ARG A 578 -12.04 19.48 -9.36
N ALA A 579 -11.42 20.19 -8.42
CA ALA A 579 -11.51 21.65 -8.31
C ALA A 579 -10.98 22.34 -9.57
N SER A 580 -9.80 21.93 -10.05
CA SER A 580 -9.22 22.46 -11.29
C SER A 580 -10.14 22.27 -12.48
N GLN A 581 -10.64 21.04 -12.70
CA GLN A 581 -11.56 20.75 -13.80
C GLN A 581 -12.84 21.59 -13.72
N THR A 582 -13.45 21.63 -12.53
CA THR A 582 -14.68 22.38 -12.28
C THR A 582 -14.47 23.86 -12.56
N LEU A 583 -13.50 24.50 -11.90
CA LEU A 583 -13.28 25.93 -12.00
C LEU A 583 -12.81 26.37 -13.39
N LYS A 584 -11.95 25.59 -14.06
CA LYS A 584 -11.58 25.89 -15.45
C LYS A 584 -12.78 25.77 -16.40
N THR A 585 -13.75 24.93 -16.08
CA THR A 585 -15.02 24.83 -16.84
C THR A 585 -15.92 26.03 -16.59
N VAL A 586 -16.12 26.41 -15.32
CA VAL A 586 -17.11 27.44 -14.95
C VAL A 586 -16.57 28.87 -15.01
N TRP A 587 -15.29 29.08 -14.71
CA TRP A 587 -14.65 30.41 -14.64
C TRP A 587 -13.57 30.62 -15.71
N GLY A 588 -13.23 29.59 -16.48
CA GLY A 588 -12.10 29.62 -17.41
C GLY A 588 -10.73 29.57 -16.70
N GLU A 589 -9.69 29.59 -17.51
CA GLU A 589 -8.29 29.60 -17.05
C GLU A 589 -7.83 31.00 -16.66
N THR A 590 -8.40 31.54 -15.58
CA THR A 590 -8.13 32.92 -15.12
C THR A 590 -7.22 32.97 -13.89
N PRO A 591 -6.61 34.13 -13.58
CA PRO A 591 -5.91 34.34 -12.31
C PRO A 591 -6.78 34.09 -11.07
N ARG A 592 -8.10 34.31 -11.15
CA ARG A 592 -9.08 33.99 -10.11
C ARG A 592 -9.10 32.48 -9.84
N THR A 593 -9.25 31.67 -10.89
CA THR A 593 -9.22 30.19 -10.80
C THR A 593 -7.96 29.69 -10.10
N ARG A 594 -6.79 30.18 -10.54
CA ARG A 594 -5.50 29.80 -9.92
C ARG A 594 -5.44 30.18 -8.44
N ARG A 595 -5.83 31.42 -8.10
CA ARG A 595 -5.83 31.94 -6.73
C ARG A 595 -6.66 31.08 -5.78
N VAL A 596 -7.86 30.68 -6.19
CA VAL A 596 -8.76 29.87 -5.35
C VAL A 596 -8.21 28.45 -5.15
N ILE A 597 -7.71 27.81 -6.21
CA ILE A 597 -7.10 26.47 -6.13
C ILE A 597 -5.87 26.50 -5.20
N ASP A 598 -5.02 27.51 -5.37
CA ASP A 598 -3.81 27.67 -4.57
C ASP A 598 -4.12 28.03 -3.13
N ARG A 599 -5.19 28.80 -2.87
CA ARG A 599 -5.67 29.04 -1.50
C ARG A 599 -6.18 27.77 -0.84
N LEU A 600 -6.99 26.97 -1.53
CA LEU A 600 -7.57 25.73 -0.99
C LEU A 600 -6.52 24.66 -0.71
N PHE A 601 -5.64 24.40 -1.68
CA PHE A 601 -4.73 23.27 -1.67
C PHE A 601 -3.26 23.66 -1.44
N GLY A 602 -2.92 24.94 -1.38
CA GLY A 602 -1.57 25.42 -1.16
C GLY A 602 -0.67 25.32 -2.39
N ILE A 603 0.50 25.95 -2.28
CA ILE A 603 1.59 25.92 -3.27
C ILE A 603 2.92 25.69 -2.54
N GLN A 604 4.03 25.61 -3.28
CA GLN A 604 5.34 25.51 -2.65
C GLN A 604 5.57 26.70 -1.72
N GLY A 605 5.90 26.43 -0.46
CA GLY A 605 6.11 27.45 0.58
C GLY A 605 4.83 27.99 1.24
N GLN A 606 3.64 27.65 0.73
CA GLN A 606 2.37 28.13 1.28
C GLN A 606 1.41 26.97 1.60
N ARG A 607 0.97 26.89 2.86
CA ARG A 607 -0.01 25.90 3.30
C ARG A 607 -1.38 26.18 2.67
N GLY A 608 -2.06 25.13 2.21
CA GLY A 608 -3.46 25.22 1.79
C GLY A 608 -4.40 25.45 2.97
N LEU A 609 -5.59 25.99 2.68
CA LEU A 609 -6.64 26.20 3.67
C LEU A 609 -7.13 24.88 4.26
N ILE A 610 -7.23 23.82 3.44
CA ILE A 610 -7.73 22.51 3.86
C ILE A 610 -6.56 21.60 4.25
N LEU A 611 -6.63 21.02 5.44
CA LEU A 611 -5.74 19.97 5.91
C LEU A 611 -6.43 18.63 5.76
N PHE A 612 -5.90 17.77 4.88
CA PHE A 612 -6.38 16.41 4.71
C PHE A 612 -5.65 15.49 5.68
N SER A 613 -6.35 14.62 6.41
CA SER A 613 -5.74 13.43 7.01
C SER A 613 -5.53 12.35 5.96
N ASP A 614 -4.79 11.30 6.33
CA ASP A 614 -4.89 10.01 5.65
C ASP A 614 -6.28 9.39 5.89
N ALA A 615 -6.74 8.54 4.97
CA ALA A 615 -7.93 7.71 5.16
C ALA A 615 -7.52 6.37 5.76
N TYR A 616 -7.84 6.10 7.03
CA TYR A 616 -7.53 4.82 7.65
C TYR A 616 -8.74 3.90 7.61
N LEU A 617 -8.51 2.61 7.37
CA LEU A 617 -9.55 1.59 7.51
C LEU A 617 -9.93 1.46 8.99
N SER A 618 -11.24 1.53 9.29
CA SER A 618 -11.76 1.68 10.66
C SER A 618 -11.62 0.42 11.52
N ASP A 619 -11.91 -0.74 10.95
CA ASP A 619 -11.84 -2.04 11.61
C ASP A 619 -11.48 -3.11 10.57
N PRO A 620 -10.23 -3.59 10.53
CA PRO A 620 -9.80 -4.61 9.59
C PRO A 620 -10.03 -6.04 10.09
N LEU A 621 -10.83 -6.27 11.15
CA LEU A 621 -11.05 -7.62 11.69
C LEU A 621 -11.52 -8.60 10.61
N ASP A 622 -10.58 -9.47 10.22
CA ASP A 622 -10.59 -10.40 9.10
C ASP A 622 -10.28 -9.79 7.71
N PRO A 623 -9.03 -9.31 7.47
CA PRO A 623 -8.63 -8.72 6.20
C PRO A 623 -8.95 -9.65 5.04
N GLU A 624 -8.78 -10.96 5.23
CA GLU A 624 -8.81 -11.95 4.18
C GLU A 624 -10.21 -12.24 3.62
N ARG A 625 -11.28 -11.83 4.31
CA ARG A 625 -12.66 -11.98 3.82
C ARG A 625 -13.13 -10.87 2.89
N ALA A 626 -12.42 -9.74 2.83
CA ALA A 626 -12.88 -8.55 2.10
C ALA A 626 -11.97 -8.12 0.94
N TRP A 627 -10.84 -8.82 0.74
CA TRP A 627 -9.98 -8.63 -0.42
C TRP A 627 -10.44 -9.50 -1.58
N CYS A 628 -10.83 -8.87 -2.68
CA CYS A 628 -11.17 -9.57 -3.91
C CYS A 628 -9.97 -9.59 -4.86
N SER A 629 -9.88 -10.65 -5.67
CA SER A 629 -8.94 -10.69 -6.79
C SER A 629 -9.65 -10.48 -8.12
N MET A 630 -8.93 -9.93 -9.10
CA MET A 630 -9.36 -9.89 -10.48
C MET A 630 -8.15 -10.10 -11.38
N ASP A 631 -8.28 -11.08 -12.28
CA ASP A 631 -7.30 -11.34 -13.31
C ASP A 631 -7.58 -10.44 -14.54
N GLY A 632 -6.57 -9.72 -15.00
CA GLY A 632 -6.60 -8.95 -16.24
C GLY A 632 -5.79 -9.65 -17.32
N ILE A 633 -6.39 -9.89 -18.49
CA ILE A 633 -5.68 -10.47 -19.64
C ILE A 633 -5.87 -9.55 -20.85
N ARG A 634 -4.76 -9.10 -21.44
CA ARG A 634 -4.81 -8.37 -22.72
C ARG A 634 -5.03 -9.37 -23.86
N MET A 635 -6.04 -9.12 -24.68
CA MET A 635 -6.32 -9.91 -25.89
C MET A 635 -5.80 -9.18 -27.13
N ASP A 636 -5.19 -9.91 -28.05
CA ASP A 636 -4.89 -9.43 -29.39
C ASP A 636 -6.18 -9.40 -30.22
N ALA A 637 -6.56 -8.22 -30.70
CA ALA A 637 -7.77 -8.00 -31.49
C ALA A 637 -7.74 -8.70 -32.87
N ARG A 638 -6.55 -8.98 -33.42
CA ARG A 638 -6.38 -9.64 -34.72
C ARG A 638 -6.58 -11.14 -34.64
N THR A 639 -6.00 -11.76 -33.61
CA THR A 639 -6.03 -13.22 -33.42
C THR A 639 -7.14 -13.67 -32.47
N GLY A 640 -7.62 -12.79 -31.59
CA GLY A 640 -8.53 -13.12 -30.50
C GLY A 640 -7.88 -13.99 -29.43
N ARG A 641 -6.54 -14.01 -29.34
CA ARG A 641 -5.76 -14.78 -28.36
C ARG A 641 -5.20 -13.86 -27.26
N PRO A 642 -4.91 -14.39 -26.06
CA PRO A 642 -4.15 -13.65 -25.05
C PRO A 642 -2.79 -13.20 -25.61
N VAL A 643 -2.39 -11.98 -25.31
CA VAL A 643 -1.02 -11.52 -25.54
C VAL A 643 -0.14 -12.10 -24.44
N GLU A 644 0.92 -12.81 -24.81
CA GLU A 644 1.90 -13.34 -23.86
C GLU A 644 2.46 -12.23 -22.98
N THR A 645 2.77 -12.57 -21.72
CA THR A 645 3.28 -11.66 -20.66
C THR A 645 2.39 -10.47 -20.26
N ALA A 646 1.24 -10.26 -20.92
CA ALA A 646 0.32 -9.15 -20.63
C ALA A 646 -0.81 -9.53 -19.66
N LYS A 647 -0.54 -10.45 -18.72
CA LYS A 647 -1.44 -10.74 -17.58
C LYS A 647 -1.16 -9.72 -16.46
N SER A 648 -2.21 -9.16 -15.88
CA SER A 648 -2.11 -8.26 -14.72
C SER A 648 -3.07 -8.71 -13.63
N ASP A 649 -2.53 -9.01 -12.46
CA ASP A 649 -3.28 -9.56 -11.34
C ASP A 649 -3.50 -8.48 -10.27
N TYR A 650 -4.75 -8.27 -9.85
CA TYR A 650 -5.13 -7.22 -8.91
C TYR A 650 -5.68 -7.81 -7.62
N LEU A 651 -5.22 -7.31 -6.47
CA LEU A 651 -5.82 -7.53 -5.16
C LEU A 651 -6.40 -6.21 -4.65
N PHE A 652 -7.72 -6.14 -4.52
CA PHE A 652 -8.44 -4.89 -4.27
C PHE A 652 -9.50 -5.00 -3.17
N ALA A 653 -9.82 -3.85 -2.57
CA ALA A 653 -10.82 -3.75 -1.52
C ALA A 653 -12.23 -3.75 -2.15
N TYR A 654 -13.13 -4.60 -1.64
CA TYR A 654 -14.55 -4.57 -1.97
C TYR A 654 -15.44 -4.95 -0.78
N GLY A 655 -16.50 -4.18 -0.58
CA GLY A 655 -17.52 -4.42 0.44
C GLY A 655 -17.77 -3.22 1.35
N SER A 656 -18.98 -3.14 1.89
CA SER A 656 -19.43 -2.07 2.79
C SER A 656 -18.76 -2.11 4.16
N GLN A 657 -18.28 -3.29 4.57
CA GLN A 657 -17.50 -3.47 5.80
C GLN A 657 -16.14 -2.77 5.74
N LEU A 658 -15.60 -2.49 4.54
CA LEU A 658 -14.34 -1.79 4.37
C LEU A 658 -14.53 -0.28 4.40
N THR A 659 -14.81 0.27 5.58
CA THR A 659 -15.08 1.70 5.78
C THR A 659 -13.81 2.48 6.15
N PHE A 660 -13.50 3.50 5.35
CA PHE A 660 -12.37 4.41 5.55
C PHE A 660 -12.80 5.71 6.20
N ASN A 661 -12.08 6.13 7.24
CA ASN A 661 -12.29 7.40 7.94
C ASN A 661 -11.32 8.47 7.46
N VAL A 662 -11.86 9.61 7.02
CA VAL A 662 -11.09 10.79 6.62
C VAL A 662 -11.47 11.96 7.51
N ARG A 663 -10.47 12.71 7.97
CA ARG A 663 -10.66 13.98 8.67
C ARG A 663 -10.15 15.13 7.81
N LEU A 664 -10.95 16.18 7.69
CA LEU A 664 -10.57 17.44 7.08
C LEU A 664 -10.63 18.57 8.11
N ASP A 665 -9.58 19.37 8.21
CA ASP A 665 -9.51 20.53 9.10
C ASP A 665 -9.30 21.83 8.31
N LEU A 666 -10.06 22.87 8.66
CA LEU A 666 -9.86 24.24 8.20
C LEU A 666 -9.68 25.14 9.43
N GLN A 667 -8.68 26.01 9.39
CA GLN A 667 -8.35 26.93 10.49
C GLN A 667 -8.53 28.38 10.04
N ASP A 668 -9.17 29.19 10.88
CA ASP A 668 -9.27 30.65 10.77
C ASP A 668 -9.84 31.11 9.43
N VAL A 669 -10.98 30.52 9.05
CA VAL A 669 -11.72 30.89 7.85
C VAL A 669 -12.35 32.27 8.05
N THR A 670 -12.09 33.20 7.14
CA THR A 670 -12.67 34.55 7.16
C THR A 670 -13.63 34.75 5.99
N GLU A 671 -14.29 35.90 5.95
CA GLU A 671 -15.17 36.25 4.83
C GLU A 671 -14.42 36.37 3.49
N GLN A 672 -13.11 36.65 3.52
CA GLN A 672 -12.28 36.68 2.31
C GLN A 672 -12.15 35.29 1.68
N GLU A 673 -12.26 34.22 2.47
CA GLU A 673 -12.27 32.83 1.99
C GLU A 673 -13.65 32.32 1.57
N ALA A 674 -14.71 33.13 1.64
CA ALA A 674 -16.07 32.67 1.36
C ALA A 674 -16.21 32.03 -0.04
N GLU A 675 -15.55 32.59 -1.05
CA GLU A 675 -15.52 32.01 -2.40
C GLU A 675 -14.83 30.64 -2.43
N ALA A 676 -13.66 30.52 -1.82
CA ALA A 676 -12.92 29.27 -1.74
C ALA A 676 -13.71 28.21 -0.96
N LEU A 677 -14.36 28.60 0.14
CA LEU A 677 -15.20 27.73 0.93
C LEU A 677 -16.39 27.21 0.12
N ASN A 678 -17.06 28.07 -0.67
CA ASN A 678 -18.16 27.65 -1.52
C ASN A 678 -17.71 26.60 -2.57
N VAL A 679 -16.51 26.74 -3.13
CA VAL A 679 -15.89 25.71 -4.00
C VAL A 679 -15.67 24.41 -3.22
N PHE A 680 -15.15 24.50 -1.99
CA PHE A 680 -14.96 23.31 -1.16
C PHE A 680 -16.27 22.58 -0.86
N LEU A 681 -17.36 23.30 -0.56
CA LEU A 681 -18.68 22.69 -0.36
C LEU A 681 -19.20 21.99 -1.63
N ALA A 682 -18.96 22.57 -2.80
CA ALA A 682 -19.28 21.91 -4.07
C ALA A 682 -18.47 20.61 -4.28
N LEU A 683 -17.19 20.60 -3.88
CA LEU A 683 -16.35 19.39 -3.94
C LEU A 683 -16.81 18.31 -2.96
N LEU A 684 -17.29 18.69 -1.77
CA LEU A 684 -17.88 17.72 -0.82
C LEU A 684 -19.11 17.06 -1.42
N ASN A 685 -19.97 17.83 -2.10
CA ASN A 685 -21.12 17.26 -2.82
C ASN A 685 -20.70 16.38 -4.00
N ASP A 686 -19.67 16.76 -4.75
CA ASP A 686 -19.10 15.90 -5.81
C ASP A 686 -18.56 14.59 -5.22
N PHE A 687 -17.93 14.61 -4.04
CA PHE A 687 -17.47 13.41 -3.36
C PHE A 687 -18.63 12.52 -2.88
N ARG A 688 -19.69 13.12 -2.33
CA ARG A 688 -20.93 12.39 -1.94
C ARG A 688 -21.62 11.71 -3.12
N ARG A 689 -21.55 12.32 -4.31
CA ARG A 689 -22.11 11.77 -5.55
C ARG A 689 -21.19 10.72 -6.21
N GLY A 690 -19.98 10.56 -5.69
CA GLY A 690 -18.97 9.65 -6.23
C GLY A 690 -18.28 10.14 -7.49
N ASP A 691 -18.20 11.46 -7.70
CA ASP A 691 -17.57 12.10 -8.86
C ASP A 691 -16.08 12.43 -8.65
N ILE A 692 -15.52 12.13 -7.47
CA ILE A 692 -14.09 12.28 -7.14
C ILE A 692 -13.46 10.89 -7.02
N PRO A 693 -12.86 10.35 -8.10
CA PRO A 693 -12.30 9.02 -8.08
C PRO A 693 -10.95 8.95 -7.36
N LEU A 694 -10.81 7.98 -6.46
CA LEU A 694 -9.61 7.71 -5.66
C LEU A 694 -8.76 6.58 -6.30
N GLY A 695 -7.45 6.61 -6.11
CA GLY A 695 -6.57 5.50 -6.52
C GLY A 695 -6.30 5.35 -8.03
N GLY A 696 -5.96 4.13 -8.45
CA GLY A 696 -5.64 3.72 -9.83
C GLY A 696 -6.81 3.03 -10.55
N GLU A 697 -6.59 2.60 -11.80
CA GLU A 697 -7.56 1.85 -12.62
C GLU A 697 -8.96 2.50 -12.75
N LYS A 698 -9.04 3.83 -12.65
CA LYS A 698 -10.30 4.61 -12.67
C LYS A 698 -11.14 4.38 -13.93
N THR A 699 -10.50 4.09 -15.06
CA THR A 699 -11.16 3.81 -16.34
C THR A 699 -11.76 2.40 -16.40
N ALA A 700 -11.39 1.52 -15.46
CA ALA A 700 -11.98 0.20 -15.24
C ALA A 700 -12.91 0.18 -14.01
N GLY A 701 -13.53 1.32 -13.68
CA GLY A 701 -14.56 1.41 -12.65
C GLY A 701 -14.06 1.46 -11.20
N PHE A 702 -12.75 1.39 -10.96
CA PHE A 702 -12.21 1.46 -9.60
C PHE A 702 -12.25 2.89 -9.04
N GLY A 703 -12.44 3.01 -7.73
CA GLY A 703 -12.21 4.23 -6.97
C GLY A 703 -13.33 5.28 -7.03
N TRP A 704 -14.41 5.03 -7.76
CA TRP A 704 -15.60 5.90 -7.81
C TRP A 704 -16.50 5.69 -6.59
N VAL A 705 -15.96 6.00 -5.41
CA VAL A 705 -16.61 5.82 -4.10
C VAL A 705 -17.45 7.03 -3.74
N GLN A 706 -18.50 6.82 -2.95
CA GLN A 706 -19.35 7.87 -2.42
C GLN A 706 -18.93 8.21 -1.00
N GLY A 707 -18.66 9.48 -0.74
CA GLY A 707 -18.36 9.98 0.60
C GLY A 707 -19.62 10.29 1.40
N GLU A 708 -19.54 10.17 2.72
CA GLU A 708 -20.57 10.57 3.66
C GLU A 708 -19.97 11.53 4.70
N VAL A 709 -20.78 12.45 5.21
CA VAL A 709 -20.38 13.35 6.29
C VAL A 709 -20.87 12.74 7.60
N ALA A 710 -19.96 12.08 8.31
CA ALA A 710 -20.29 11.45 9.59
C ALA A 710 -20.48 12.49 10.70
N ARG A 711 -19.56 13.46 10.78
CA ARG A 711 -19.57 14.50 11.81
C ARG A 711 -19.00 15.81 11.32
N LEU A 712 -19.56 16.92 11.81
CA LEU A 712 -19.03 18.27 11.67
C LEU A 712 -18.87 18.88 13.06
N THR A 713 -17.72 19.49 13.31
CA THR A 713 -17.48 20.31 14.51
C THR A 713 -16.95 21.67 14.09
N TRP A 714 -17.66 22.73 14.48
CA TRP A 714 -17.24 24.12 14.31
C TRP A 714 -16.94 24.73 15.67
N LEU A 715 -15.74 25.30 15.81
CA LEU A 715 -15.33 26.08 16.97
C LEU A 715 -15.07 27.52 16.51
N SER A 716 -15.57 28.50 17.25
CA SER A 716 -15.31 29.92 16.95
C SER A 716 -15.09 30.73 18.21
N GLY A 717 -14.17 31.70 18.15
CA GLY A 717 -14.02 32.72 19.18
C GLY A 717 -15.08 33.82 19.12
N ASN A 718 -15.92 33.82 18.09
CA ASN A 718 -17.03 34.75 17.93
C ASN A 718 -18.28 34.03 17.37
N PRO A 719 -19.44 34.11 18.04
CA PRO A 719 -20.68 33.50 17.53
C PRO A 719 -21.27 34.24 16.31
N ALA A 720 -20.73 35.41 15.95
CA ALA A 720 -21.11 36.19 14.77
C ALA A 720 -20.24 35.88 13.52
N GLY A 721 -20.44 36.64 12.44
CA GLY A 721 -19.62 36.58 11.23
C GLY A 721 -19.75 35.26 10.48
N MET A 722 -18.63 34.56 10.28
CA MET A 722 -18.61 33.26 9.60
C MET A 722 -19.49 32.21 10.28
N THR A 723 -19.62 32.24 11.61
CA THR A 723 -20.51 31.33 12.34
C THR A 723 -21.96 31.52 11.89
N THR A 724 -22.45 32.76 11.86
CA THR A 724 -23.80 33.08 11.40
C THR A 724 -23.98 32.77 9.92
N ARG A 725 -22.97 33.04 9.09
CA ARG A 725 -23.02 32.80 7.64
C ARG A 725 -23.16 31.31 7.30
N LEU A 726 -22.44 30.44 8.01
CA LEU A 726 -22.43 29.00 7.73
C LEU A 726 -23.53 28.25 8.48
N PHE A 727 -23.90 28.71 9.67
CA PHE A 727 -24.74 27.97 10.59
C PHE A 727 -25.89 28.81 11.14
N ALA A 728 -26.48 29.70 10.34
CA ALA A 728 -27.58 30.60 10.74
C ALA A 728 -28.73 29.88 11.51
N ALA A 729 -29.00 28.62 11.15
CA ALA A 729 -30.06 27.81 11.77
C ALA A 729 -29.66 27.11 13.09
N HIS A 730 -28.38 27.18 13.50
CA HIS A 730 -27.85 26.46 14.66
C HIS A 730 -27.22 27.42 15.67
N LYS A 731 -27.65 27.31 16.93
CA LYS A 731 -27.12 28.15 18.02
C LYS A 731 -25.84 27.50 18.59
N PRO A 732 -24.70 28.22 18.66
CA PRO A 732 -23.50 27.71 19.29
C PRO A 732 -23.68 27.51 20.80
N SER A 733 -23.11 26.45 21.36
CA SER A 733 -22.97 26.24 22.80
C SER A 733 -21.61 26.71 23.30
N ALA A 734 -21.51 27.14 24.56
CA ALA A 734 -20.22 27.50 25.15
C ALA A 734 -19.45 26.22 25.55
N SER A 735 -18.16 26.15 25.21
CA SER A 735 -17.28 25.02 25.49
C SER A 735 -15.85 25.52 25.75
N GLY A 736 -15.53 25.82 27.02
CA GLY A 736 -14.26 26.45 27.39
C GLY A 736 -14.13 27.84 26.77
N VAL A 737 -13.05 28.10 26.03
CA VAL A 737 -12.86 29.35 25.27
C VAL A 737 -13.68 29.43 23.97
N TRP A 738 -14.32 28.33 23.56
CA TRP A 738 -14.96 28.22 22.25
C TRP A 738 -16.48 28.35 22.29
N HIS A 739 -17.04 28.91 21.23
CA HIS A 739 -18.41 28.67 20.80
C HIS A 739 -18.42 27.46 19.86
N LYS A 740 -19.08 26.37 20.27
CA LYS A 740 -19.09 25.08 19.59
C LYS A 740 -20.43 24.81 18.90
N ILE A 741 -20.38 24.33 17.67
CA ILE A 741 -21.49 23.67 16.97
C ILE A 741 -21.01 22.27 16.60
N GLU A 742 -21.83 21.27 16.88
CA GLU A 742 -21.56 19.88 16.53
C GLU A 742 -22.80 19.28 15.88
N LEU A 743 -22.61 18.67 14.71
CA LEU A 743 -23.66 18.07 13.90
C LEU A 743 -23.18 16.70 13.42
N GLU A 744 -24.11 15.77 13.24
CA GLU A 744 -23.83 14.41 12.78
C GLU A 744 -24.73 14.03 11.59
N GLY A 745 -24.24 13.11 10.76
CA GLY A 745 -24.97 12.53 9.63
C GLY A 745 -25.61 13.58 8.70
N GLU A 746 -26.89 13.38 8.37
CA GLU A 746 -27.61 14.26 7.44
C GLU A 746 -27.73 15.71 7.93
N ALA A 747 -27.76 15.97 9.24
CA ALA A 747 -27.76 17.35 9.75
C ALA A 747 -26.45 18.06 9.41
N ALA A 748 -25.30 17.37 9.54
CA ALA A 748 -24.00 17.88 9.12
C ALA A 748 -23.95 18.05 7.59
N ALA A 749 -24.50 17.10 6.84
CA ALA A 749 -24.51 17.15 5.38
C ALA A 749 -25.42 18.27 4.81
N ALA A 750 -26.52 18.59 5.51
CA ALA A 750 -27.48 19.61 5.08
C ALA A 750 -26.92 21.04 5.15
N VAL A 751 -26.07 21.33 6.13
CA VAL A 751 -25.42 22.66 6.27
C VAL A 751 -24.27 22.86 5.29
N LEU A 752 -23.72 21.78 4.72
CA LEU A 752 -22.59 21.80 3.78
C LEU A 752 -23.05 21.90 2.31
N ARG A 753 -24.06 22.73 2.02
CA ARG A 753 -24.56 22.94 0.65
C ARG A 753 -23.90 24.16 0.00
N PRO A 754 -23.35 24.03 -1.22
CA PRO A 754 -22.87 25.18 -1.97
C PRO A 754 -24.05 26.06 -2.37
N THR A 755 -23.82 27.36 -2.50
CA THR A 755 -24.85 28.34 -2.88
C THR A 755 -24.91 28.50 -4.39
N ASN A 756 -23.88 29.07 -5.02
CA ASN A 756 -23.76 29.18 -6.48
C ASN A 756 -22.30 29.43 -6.87
N LEU A 757 -21.72 28.66 -7.81
CA LEU A 757 -20.37 28.90 -8.33
C LEU A 757 -20.34 29.72 -9.64
N MET A 758 -21.44 29.82 -10.37
CA MET A 758 -21.50 30.44 -11.70
C MET A 758 -21.44 31.98 -11.68
N GLY A 759 -21.83 32.62 -10.57
CA GLY A 759 -22.10 34.06 -10.55
C GLY A 759 -23.17 34.43 -11.59
N GLU A 760 -23.07 35.62 -12.19
CA GLU A 760 -23.96 36.10 -13.28
C GLU A 760 -23.55 35.59 -14.67
N THR A 761 -22.45 34.84 -14.78
CA THR A 761 -21.85 34.46 -16.06
C THR A 761 -22.53 33.21 -16.62
N VAL A 762 -23.06 33.31 -17.84
CA VAL A 762 -23.61 32.15 -18.58
C VAL A 762 -22.47 31.41 -19.27
N ILE A 763 -22.30 30.11 -18.98
CA ILE A 763 -21.41 29.24 -19.75
C ILE A 763 -22.01 29.07 -21.16
N LYS A 764 -21.34 29.59 -22.19
CA LYS A 764 -21.53 29.10 -23.56
C LYS A 764 -21.09 27.64 -23.60
N SER A 765 -21.83 26.76 -24.29
CA SER A 765 -21.52 25.33 -24.39
C SER A 765 -20.01 25.12 -24.60
N PRO A 766 -19.30 24.53 -23.63
CA PRO A 766 -17.85 24.56 -23.63
C PRO A 766 -17.30 23.72 -24.79
N GLU A 767 -16.45 24.32 -25.62
CA GLU A 767 -15.72 23.62 -26.68
C GLU A 767 -14.94 22.43 -26.13
N LEU A 768 -14.63 21.46 -27.00
CA LEU A 768 -13.77 20.35 -26.63
C LEU A 768 -12.38 20.86 -26.18
N PRO A 769 -11.97 20.61 -24.93
CA PRO A 769 -10.67 21.07 -24.46
C PRO A 769 -9.57 20.31 -25.19
N ARG A 770 -8.61 21.03 -25.77
CA ARG A 770 -7.43 20.45 -26.44
C ARG A 770 -6.16 20.86 -25.72
N SER A 771 -5.21 19.94 -25.66
CA SER A 771 -3.86 20.25 -25.22
C SER A 771 -3.08 20.97 -26.32
N GLU A 772 -1.92 21.52 -25.99
CA GLU A 772 -0.99 22.12 -26.97
C GLU A 772 -0.54 21.12 -28.04
N VAL A 773 -0.56 19.82 -27.71
CA VAL A 773 -0.16 18.72 -28.60
C VAL A 773 -1.35 18.22 -29.46
N GLY A 774 -2.56 18.76 -29.23
CA GLY A 774 -3.74 18.55 -30.07
C GLY A 774 -4.72 17.46 -29.63
N PHE A 775 -4.37 16.64 -28.63
CA PHE A 775 -5.29 15.62 -28.07
C PHE A 775 -6.36 16.26 -27.17
N VAL A 776 -7.48 15.54 -26.97
CA VAL A 776 -8.56 16.00 -26.08
C VAL A 776 -8.10 15.92 -24.62
N SER A 777 -8.07 17.08 -23.97
CA SER A 777 -7.53 17.25 -22.64
C SER A 777 -8.52 16.88 -21.55
N HIS A 778 -7.99 16.41 -20.41
CA HIS A 778 -8.73 16.22 -19.17
C HIS A 778 -8.70 17.45 -18.23
N ARG A 779 -8.09 18.57 -18.64
CA ARG A 779 -7.87 19.74 -17.77
C ARG A 779 -9.15 20.44 -17.32
N SER A 780 -10.21 20.35 -18.11
CA SER A 780 -11.54 20.93 -17.89
C SER A 780 -12.62 20.04 -18.53
N PHE A 781 -13.89 20.36 -18.30
CA PHE A 781 -15.01 19.71 -18.98
C PHE A 781 -15.46 20.56 -20.18
N GLY A 782 -15.69 19.89 -21.30
CA GLY A 782 -16.21 20.45 -22.54
C GLY A 782 -16.95 19.41 -23.36
N GLY A 783 -17.41 19.77 -24.55
CA GLY A 783 -18.15 18.87 -25.43
C GLY A 783 -19.32 18.17 -24.72
N ARG A 784 -19.43 16.85 -24.86
CA ARG A 784 -20.42 16.01 -24.20
C ARG A 784 -19.80 15.24 -23.03
N CYS A 785 -20.36 15.43 -21.84
CA CYS A 785 -20.06 14.63 -20.65
C CYS A 785 -21.36 14.01 -20.13
N GLY A 786 -21.27 12.83 -19.54
CA GLY A 786 -22.48 12.14 -19.07
C GLY A 786 -22.24 10.76 -18.50
N MET A 787 -23.34 10.06 -18.30
CA MET A 787 -23.37 8.69 -17.83
C MET A 787 -24.41 7.89 -18.61
N LEU A 788 -24.01 6.71 -19.10
CA LEU A 788 -24.92 5.71 -19.63
C LEU A 788 -25.20 4.69 -18.52
N VAL A 789 -26.47 4.43 -18.24
CA VAL A 789 -26.90 3.34 -17.36
C VAL A 789 -27.33 2.19 -18.27
N VAL A 790 -26.67 1.04 -18.14
CA VAL A 790 -26.79 -0.06 -19.10
C VAL A 790 -27.27 -1.32 -18.40
N GLU A 791 -28.28 -1.95 -18.98
CA GLU A 791 -28.70 -3.30 -18.64
C GLU A 791 -28.12 -4.29 -19.65
N ALA A 792 -27.53 -5.37 -19.16
CA ALA A 792 -26.97 -6.46 -19.95
C ALA A 792 -27.81 -7.72 -19.73
N GLU A 793 -28.46 -8.20 -20.79
CA GLU A 793 -29.25 -9.43 -20.82
C GLU A 793 -28.44 -10.55 -21.45
N THR A 794 -28.29 -11.69 -20.77
CA THR A 794 -27.64 -12.87 -21.33
C THR A 794 -28.55 -13.56 -22.35
N LEU A 795 -28.06 -13.80 -23.58
CA LEU A 795 -28.84 -14.49 -24.62
C LEU A 795 -28.46 -15.96 -24.79
N THR A 796 -27.21 -16.29 -24.48
CA THR A 796 -26.69 -17.67 -24.44
C THR A 796 -25.94 -17.85 -23.12
N PRO A 797 -25.72 -19.09 -22.65
CA PRO A 797 -24.90 -19.32 -21.45
C PRO A 797 -23.59 -18.53 -21.49
N LEU A 798 -23.33 -17.77 -20.44
CA LEU A 798 -22.21 -16.84 -20.35
C LEU A 798 -21.29 -17.26 -19.21
N HIS A 799 -20.00 -17.39 -19.52
CA HIS A 799 -18.98 -17.69 -18.52
C HIS A 799 -17.77 -16.78 -18.64
N VAL A 800 -17.50 -16.04 -17.58
CA VAL A 800 -16.23 -15.38 -17.31
C VAL A 800 -15.69 -16.05 -16.05
N SER A 801 -14.51 -16.64 -16.12
CA SER A 801 -13.97 -17.42 -15.00
C SER A 801 -13.75 -16.55 -13.78
N GLU A 802 -14.05 -17.10 -12.60
CA GLU A 802 -13.62 -16.54 -11.33
C GLU A 802 -12.10 -16.36 -11.26
N SER A 803 -11.66 -15.45 -10.40
CA SER A 803 -10.25 -15.12 -10.17
C SER A 803 -9.73 -15.79 -8.90
N GLY A 804 -8.44 -16.13 -8.87
CA GLY A 804 -7.82 -16.87 -7.77
C GLY A 804 -8.02 -18.40 -7.86
N GLU A 805 -8.25 -19.03 -6.72
CA GLU A 805 -8.39 -20.47 -6.58
C GLU A 805 -9.69 -20.98 -7.23
N PRO A 806 -9.69 -22.11 -7.95
CA PRO A 806 -10.93 -22.71 -8.46
C PRO A 806 -11.83 -23.13 -7.30
N SER A 807 -13.12 -22.84 -7.40
CA SER A 807 -14.10 -23.24 -6.38
C SER A 807 -14.30 -24.75 -6.29
N TYR A 808 -14.03 -25.47 -7.39
CA TYR A 808 -14.28 -26.89 -7.49
C TYR A 808 -13.07 -27.60 -8.10
N GLN A 809 -12.74 -28.76 -7.56
CA GLN A 809 -11.64 -29.59 -8.03
C GLN A 809 -11.95 -31.07 -7.82
N ALA A 810 -11.48 -31.92 -8.74
CA ALA A 810 -11.56 -33.36 -8.61
C ALA A 810 -10.30 -34.02 -9.19
N ARG A 811 -9.91 -35.17 -8.63
CA ARG A 811 -8.78 -35.96 -9.12
C ARG A 811 -9.30 -37.14 -9.94
N LEU A 812 -8.87 -37.23 -11.19
CA LEU A 812 -9.11 -38.37 -12.08
C LEU A 812 -7.81 -39.16 -12.31
N GLU A 813 -7.91 -40.34 -12.92
CA GLU A 813 -6.75 -41.15 -13.31
C GLU A 813 -5.81 -40.38 -14.27
N ASP A 814 -6.36 -39.52 -15.13
CA ASP A 814 -5.62 -38.71 -16.12
C ASP A 814 -5.16 -37.34 -15.60
N GLY A 815 -5.42 -37.02 -14.31
CA GLY A 815 -4.89 -35.85 -13.61
C GLY A 815 -5.93 -35.03 -12.83
N MET A 816 -5.50 -33.88 -12.32
CA MET A 816 -6.38 -32.94 -11.62
C MET A 816 -7.28 -32.17 -12.60
N VAL A 817 -8.55 -32.01 -12.23
CA VAL A 817 -9.56 -31.28 -13.02
C VAL A 817 -10.19 -30.19 -12.18
N TYR A 818 -10.30 -28.99 -12.76
CA TYR A 818 -10.88 -27.83 -12.08
C TYR A 818 -12.21 -27.43 -12.71
N GLY A 819 -13.19 -27.19 -11.85
CA GLY A 819 -14.46 -26.57 -12.18
C GLY A 819 -14.42 -25.10 -11.80
N TRP A 820 -14.64 -24.22 -12.78
CA TRP A 820 -14.61 -22.79 -12.57
C TRP A 820 -16.01 -22.24 -12.39
N ASP A 821 -16.25 -21.57 -11.26
CA ASP A 821 -17.46 -20.77 -11.11
C ASP A 821 -17.39 -19.48 -11.96
N PHE A 822 -18.53 -18.84 -12.14
CA PHE A 822 -18.62 -17.52 -12.75
C PHE A 822 -17.97 -16.46 -11.86
N PHE A 823 -17.37 -15.43 -12.47
CA PHE A 823 -16.75 -14.33 -11.75
C PHE A 823 -17.72 -13.69 -10.73
N SER A 824 -17.23 -13.59 -9.50
CA SER A 824 -17.93 -12.94 -8.40
C SER A 824 -16.96 -12.02 -7.65
N MET A 825 -17.53 -11.00 -7.03
CA MET A 825 -16.80 -10.11 -6.12
C MET A 825 -16.55 -10.86 -4.82
N SER A 826 -15.49 -11.66 -4.78
CA SER A 826 -15.22 -12.61 -3.70
C SER A 826 -13.72 -12.80 -3.44
N PRO A 827 -13.35 -13.33 -2.26
CA PRO A 827 -11.98 -13.65 -1.93
C PRO A 827 -11.29 -14.57 -2.94
N ALA A 828 -9.97 -14.40 -3.06
CA ALA A 828 -9.15 -15.20 -3.97
C ALA A 828 -9.11 -16.69 -3.58
N GLN A 829 -9.19 -17.02 -2.29
CA GLN A 829 -9.26 -18.39 -1.78
C GLN A 829 -10.68 -18.91 -1.79
N ALA A 830 -10.87 -20.17 -2.19
CA ALA A 830 -12.18 -20.76 -2.40
C ALA A 830 -12.96 -20.95 -1.08
N ASP A 831 -12.30 -21.39 -0.01
CA ASP A 831 -12.88 -21.66 1.31
C ASP A 831 -13.35 -20.40 2.04
N ARG A 832 -12.85 -19.23 1.63
CA ARG A 832 -13.24 -17.91 2.17
C ARG A 832 -14.40 -17.25 1.45
N ARG A 833 -14.85 -17.83 0.33
CA ARG A 833 -15.98 -17.29 -0.43
C ARG A 833 -17.28 -17.59 0.33
N ALA A 834 -18.14 -16.57 0.45
CA ALA A 834 -19.47 -16.77 0.98
C ALA A 834 -20.28 -17.73 0.10
N ALA A 835 -21.21 -18.47 0.70
CA ALA A 835 -22.14 -19.32 -0.03
C ALA A 835 -23.00 -18.49 -1.02
N GLU A 836 -23.44 -17.32 -0.59
CA GLU A 836 -24.09 -16.33 -1.45
C GLU A 836 -23.06 -15.42 -2.11
N ARG A 837 -22.80 -15.66 -3.40
CA ARG A 837 -21.81 -14.91 -4.17
C ARG A 837 -22.43 -13.74 -4.90
N ARG A 838 -21.72 -12.61 -4.92
CA ARG A 838 -22.09 -11.44 -5.73
C ARG A 838 -21.48 -11.55 -7.14
N TYR A 839 -22.19 -12.23 -8.02
CA TYR A 839 -21.77 -12.41 -9.42
C TYR A 839 -21.77 -11.09 -10.20
N ALA A 840 -20.75 -10.90 -11.03
CA ALA A 840 -20.60 -9.68 -11.82
C ALA A 840 -19.93 -9.91 -13.16
N LEU A 841 -20.24 -9.06 -14.14
CA LEU A 841 -19.42 -8.88 -15.33
C LEU A 841 -18.21 -8.02 -14.96
N PRO A 842 -16.96 -8.50 -15.10
CA PRO A 842 -15.79 -7.70 -14.78
C PRO A 842 -15.73 -6.44 -15.65
N SER A 843 -15.40 -5.31 -15.02
CA SER A 843 -15.29 -4.02 -15.71
C SER A 843 -14.27 -4.04 -16.85
N LYS A 844 -13.14 -4.74 -16.67
CA LYS A 844 -12.11 -4.90 -17.71
C LYS A 844 -12.61 -5.71 -18.91
N SER A 845 -13.41 -6.74 -18.68
CA SER A 845 -14.00 -7.55 -19.75
C SER A 845 -15.03 -6.73 -20.54
N LEU A 846 -15.90 -5.97 -19.85
CA LEU A 846 -16.83 -5.03 -20.50
C LEU A 846 -16.09 -3.96 -21.31
N ARG A 847 -15.05 -3.36 -20.73
CA ARG A 847 -14.21 -2.36 -21.41
C ARG A 847 -13.50 -2.94 -22.63
N GLY A 848 -12.93 -4.13 -22.54
CA GLY A 848 -12.25 -4.79 -23.65
C GLY A 848 -13.22 -5.10 -24.80
N MET A 849 -14.42 -5.59 -24.48
CA MET A 849 -15.48 -5.85 -25.45
C MET A 849 -15.93 -4.56 -26.16
N LEU A 850 -16.28 -3.51 -25.42
CA LEU A 850 -16.71 -2.24 -26.00
C LEU A 850 -15.60 -1.55 -26.79
N ARG A 851 -14.34 -1.61 -26.29
CA ARG A 851 -13.17 -1.08 -27.00
C ARG A 851 -12.99 -1.79 -28.34
N HIS A 852 -13.12 -3.11 -28.38
CA HIS A 852 -12.95 -3.89 -29.61
C HIS A 852 -13.98 -3.50 -30.68
N ILE A 853 -15.25 -3.39 -30.31
CA ILE A 853 -16.31 -2.95 -31.24
C ILE A 853 -16.06 -1.50 -31.69
N TYR A 854 -15.68 -0.61 -30.77
CA TYR A 854 -15.38 0.78 -31.10
C TYR A 854 -14.19 0.92 -32.04
N THR A 855 -13.12 0.14 -31.85
CA THR A 855 -11.95 0.09 -32.75
C THR A 855 -12.37 -0.21 -34.19
N ILE A 856 -13.29 -1.16 -34.40
CA ILE A 856 -13.80 -1.50 -35.73
C ILE A 856 -14.73 -0.38 -36.25
N ALA A 857 -15.67 0.07 -35.41
CA ALA A 857 -16.64 1.12 -35.76
C ALA A 857 -16.00 2.48 -36.06
N SER A 858 -14.73 2.67 -35.71
CA SER A 858 -13.96 3.88 -35.96
C SER A 858 -12.79 3.69 -36.92
N ASP A 859 -12.62 2.50 -37.53
CA ASP A 859 -11.47 2.14 -38.37
C ASP A 859 -10.10 2.46 -37.73
N SER A 860 -9.93 2.08 -36.46
CA SER A 860 -8.66 2.31 -35.72
C SER A 860 -7.62 1.23 -36.03
N ALA A 861 -7.30 1.01 -37.31
CA ALA A 861 -6.33 -0.01 -37.73
C ALA A 861 -4.87 0.44 -37.53
N ALA A 862 -4.60 1.74 -37.65
CA ALA A 862 -3.28 2.31 -37.49
C ALA A 862 -2.83 2.32 -36.02
N GLU A 863 -1.59 1.88 -35.77
CA GLU A 863 -0.99 1.97 -34.44
C GLU A 863 -0.71 3.42 -34.05
N THR A 864 -1.03 3.76 -32.81
CA THR A 864 -0.67 5.05 -32.23
C THR A 864 0.83 5.08 -31.92
N VAL A 865 1.54 6.05 -32.48
CA VAL A 865 2.99 6.22 -32.29
C VAL A 865 3.31 7.26 -31.20
N SER A 866 2.48 8.29 -31.08
CA SER A 866 2.70 9.42 -30.15
C SER A 866 1.37 10.04 -29.71
N LEU A 867 1.39 10.82 -28.63
CA LEU A 867 0.24 11.59 -28.15
C LEU A 867 -0.31 12.61 -29.16
N SER A 868 0.48 13.04 -30.13
CA SER A 868 0.03 13.96 -31.19
C SER A 868 -0.78 13.28 -32.29
N ASN A 869 -0.77 11.94 -32.36
CA ASN A 869 -1.43 11.17 -33.41
C ASN A 869 -2.10 9.92 -32.83
N LEU A 870 -3.06 10.14 -31.93
CA LEU A 870 -3.89 9.07 -31.35
C LEU A 870 -4.93 8.60 -32.36
N ASN A 871 -5.02 7.29 -32.61
CA ASN A 871 -6.19 6.75 -33.29
C ASN A 871 -7.47 6.96 -32.44
N PRO A 872 -8.68 6.91 -33.04
CA PRO A 872 -9.91 7.20 -32.32
C PRO A 872 -10.16 6.31 -31.08
N ALA A 873 -9.80 5.03 -31.14
CA ALA A 873 -9.98 4.11 -30.01
C ALA A 873 -9.02 4.44 -28.85
N ASP A 874 -7.76 4.74 -29.13
CA ASP A 874 -6.75 5.16 -28.14
C ASP A 874 -7.08 6.52 -27.52
N SER A 875 -7.58 7.45 -28.32
CA SER A 875 -8.08 8.76 -27.84
C SER A 875 -9.22 8.64 -26.84
N LEU A 876 -10.12 7.66 -27.03
CA LEU A 876 -11.30 7.48 -26.18
C LEU A 876 -11.03 6.55 -24.97
N PHE A 877 -10.39 5.40 -25.20
CA PHE A 877 -10.16 4.40 -24.17
C PHE A 877 -8.80 4.56 -23.45
N GLY A 878 -7.95 5.49 -23.88
CA GLY A 878 -6.63 5.75 -23.32
C GLY A 878 -5.53 4.94 -23.99
N TRP A 879 -4.29 5.40 -23.81
CA TRP A 879 -3.10 4.86 -24.45
C TRP A 879 -1.85 5.02 -23.58
N VAL A 880 -0.95 4.04 -23.69
CA VAL A 880 0.37 4.05 -23.05
C VAL A 880 1.39 3.69 -24.14
N GLY A 881 2.27 4.64 -24.45
CA GLY A 881 3.32 4.52 -25.44
C GLY A 881 4.71 4.37 -24.86
N LYS A 882 5.70 4.30 -25.76
CA LYS A 882 7.12 4.19 -25.42
C LYS A 882 7.71 5.57 -25.13
N GLY A 883 8.44 5.71 -24.04
CA GLY A 883 9.17 6.93 -23.67
C GLY A 883 8.51 7.79 -22.57
N ARG A 884 9.20 8.86 -22.19
CA ARG A 884 8.79 9.72 -21.06
C ARG A 884 7.51 10.49 -21.41
N ASN A 885 6.57 10.53 -20.47
CA ASN A 885 5.31 11.26 -20.58
C ASN A 885 4.43 10.86 -21.79
N GLN A 886 4.65 9.69 -22.40
CA GLN A 886 3.82 9.14 -23.49
C GLN A 886 2.69 8.27 -22.95
N SER A 887 1.83 8.85 -22.11
CA SER A 887 0.62 8.15 -21.64
C SER A 887 -0.53 9.13 -21.42
N ILE A 888 -1.75 8.68 -21.71
CA ILE A 888 -2.99 9.42 -21.55
C ILE A 888 -4.09 8.52 -21.00
N MET A 889 -4.83 9.03 -20.02
CA MET A 889 -5.98 8.32 -19.48
C MET A 889 -7.14 8.31 -20.48
N GLY A 890 -7.89 7.21 -20.53
CA GLY A 890 -9.14 7.16 -21.31
C GLY A 890 -10.17 8.16 -20.80
N ARG A 891 -11.04 8.61 -21.71
CA ARG A 891 -12.18 9.50 -21.45
C ARG A 891 -13.46 8.74 -21.08
N LEU A 892 -13.33 7.43 -20.82
CA LEU A 892 -14.40 6.55 -20.37
C LEU A 892 -14.04 5.84 -19.07
N SER A 893 -15.04 5.62 -18.22
CA SER A 893 -14.98 4.67 -17.11
C SER A 893 -16.16 3.72 -17.16
N ILE A 894 -15.88 2.42 -17.06
CA ILE A 894 -16.89 1.36 -17.12
C ILE A 894 -16.86 0.62 -15.77
N ASN A 895 -18.00 0.57 -15.09
CA ASN A 895 -18.16 -0.13 -13.82
C ASN A 895 -18.42 -1.64 -14.01
N PHE A 896 -18.35 -2.38 -12.91
CA PHE A 896 -18.74 -3.79 -12.86
C PHE A 896 -20.23 -3.96 -13.14
N GLY A 897 -20.60 -5.03 -13.87
CA GLY A 897 -21.98 -5.38 -14.18
C GLY A 897 -22.57 -6.34 -13.18
N MET A 898 -23.21 -5.85 -12.12
CA MET A 898 -23.73 -6.69 -11.05
C MET A 898 -24.99 -7.44 -11.50
N PHE A 899 -25.02 -8.76 -11.30
CA PHE A 899 -26.23 -9.57 -11.48
C PHE A 899 -27.11 -9.54 -10.22
N THR A 900 -28.42 -9.66 -10.40
CA THR A 900 -29.37 -9.87 -9.29
C THR A 900 -29.77 -11.34 -9.29
N GLN A 901 -29.23 -12.13 -8.34
CA GLN A 901 -29.54 -13.55 -8.12
C GLN A 901 -29.69 -14.38 -9.43
N PRO A 902 -28.62 -14.51 -10.22
CA PRO A 902 -28.72 -15.14 -11.53
C PRO A 902 -28.96 -16.66 -11.45
N GLN A 903 -29.72 -17.19 -12.40
CA GLN A 903 -29.79 -18.64 -12.63
C GLN A 903 -28.54 -19.14 -13.33
N MET A 904 -28.04 -20.30 -12.89
CA MET A 904 -26.77 -20.86 -13.36
C MET A 904 -26.89 -22.36 -13.63
N ALA A 905 -26.04 -22.87 -14.52
CA ALA A 905 -25.89 -24.30 -14.75
C ALA A 905 -24.45 -24.67 -15.11
N TRP A 906 -24.09 -25.92 -14.86
CA TRP A 906 -22.80 -26.47 -15.24
C TRP A 906 -22.78 -26.88 -16.71
N PHE A 907 -21.63 -26.65 -17.35
CA PHE A 907 -21.37 -27.05 -18.72
C PHE A 907 -20.03 -27.78 -18.82
N LYS A 908 -20.01 -28.83 -19.64
CA LYS A 908 -18.84 -29.57 -20.07
C LYS A 908 -18.53 -29.24 -21.53
N VAL A 909 -17.30 -28.83 -21.80
CA VAL A 909 -16.79 -28.54 -23.14
C VAL A 909 -15.55 -29.40 -23.43
N PRO A 910 -15.70 -30.51 -24.16
CA PRO A 910 -14.57 -31.34 -24.57
C PRO A 910 -13.54 -30.60 -25.46
N TYR A 911 -12.26 -30.93 -25.32
CA TYR A 911 -11.17 -30.49 -26.20
C TYR A 911 -10.61 -31.68 -26.99
N PRO A 912 -10.15 -31.52 -28.25
CA PRO A 912 -10.19 -30.30 -29.07
C PRO A 912 -11.56 -30.06 -29.73
N TYR A 913 -12.03 -28.82 -29.71
CA TYR A 913 -13.32 -28.41 -30.31
C TYR A 913 -13.19 -27.73 -31.68
N GLY A 914 -11.99 -27.61 -32.23
CA GLY A 914 -11.71 -26.87 -33.47
C GLY A 914 -12.39 -27.44 -34.73
N LYS A 915 -12.80 -28.71 -34.71
CA LYS A 915 -13.48 -29.40 -35.81
C LYS A 915 -14.93 -28.95 -36.01
N TRP A 916 -15.55 -28.32 -35.02
CA TRP A 916 -16.92 -27.84 -35.10
C TRP A 916 -16.99 -26.51 -35.84
N GLN A 917 -17.86 -26.40 -36.84
CA GLN A 917 -18.11 -25.15 -37.59
C GLN A 917 -19.61 -24.90 -37.75
N PHE A 918 -20.03 -23.65 -37.61
CA PHE A 918 -21.41 -23.24 -37.88
C PHE A 918 -21.54 -22.72 -39.31
N LYS A 919 -22.24 -23.48 -40.17
CA LYS A 919 -22.45 -23.15 -41.59
C LYS A 919 -23.91 -23.38 -41.96
N ASN A 920 -24.48 -22.49 -42.78
CA ASN A 920 -25.86 -22.59 -43.28
C ASN A 920 -26.89 -22.82 -42.15
N GLY A 921 -26.72 -22.13 -41.01
CA GLY A 921 -27.62 -22.23 -39.86
C GLY A 921 -27.49 -23.52 -39.04
N LYS A 922 -26.50 -24.38 -39.29
CA LYS A 922 -26.30 -25.65 -38.57
C LYS A 922 -24.85 -25.86 -38.16
N TRP A 923 -24.66 -26.54 -37.03
CA TRP A 923 -23.35 -27.02 -36.58
C TRP A 923 -22.95 -28.30 -37.34
N GLN A 924 -21.73 -28.32 -37.85
CA GLN A 924 -21.13 -29.46 -38.56
C GLN A 924 -19.78 -29.81 -37.92
N ASN A 925 -19.47 -31.10 -37.77
CA ASN A 925 -18.17 -31.58 -37.32
C ASN A 925 -17.36 -32.01 -38.55
N ILE A 926 -16.32 -31.24 -38.87
CA ILE A 926 -15.51 -31.43 -40.08
C ILE A 926 -14.14 -31.96 -39.65
N ALA A 927 -13.80 -33.17 -40.11
CA ALA A 927 -12.50 -33.78 -39.86
C ALA A 927 -11.36 -32.89 -40.37
N GLU A 928 -10.26 -32.82 -39.62
CA GLU A 928 -9.05 -32.03 -39.93
C GLU A 928 -9.24 -30.50 -40.06
N ALA A 929 -10.46 -29.98 -39.85
CA ALA A 929 -10.72 -28.55 -39.86
C ALA A 929 -10.23 -27.88 -38.57
N SER A 930 -9.78 -26.62 -38.71
CA SER A 930 -9.50 -25.72 -37.59
C SER A 930 -10.66 -24.76 -37.35
N ALA A 931 -10.65 -24.12 -36.17
CA ALA A 931 -11.67 -23.16 -35.80
C ALA A 931 -11.70 -21.98 -36.79
N ALA A 932 -12.86 -21.72 -37.41
CA ALA A 932 -13.01 -20.64 -38.36
C ALA A 932 -12.83 -19.26 -37.67
N SER A 933 -12.11 -18.35 -38.33
CA SER A 933 -11.97 -16.97 -37.86
C SER A 933 -12.72 -16.05 -38.81
N LEU A 934 -13.77 -15.39 -38.31
CA LEU A 934 -14.42 -14.29 -39.03
C LEU A 934 -13.62 -13.01 -38.77
N LYS A 935 -13.25 -12.31 -39.84
CA LYS A 935 -12.47 -11.07 -39.77
C LYS A 935 -13.17 -9.94 -40.52
N VAL A 936 -13.23 -8.77 -39.90
CA VAL A 936 -13.60 -7.51 -40.58
C VAL A 936 -12.33 -6.89 -41.16
N ALA A 937 -12.39 -6.49 -42.43
CA ALA A 937 -11.27 -5.88 -43.16
C ALA A 937 -9.96 -6.71 -43.09
N ASN A 938 -10.05 -8.04 -42.98
CA ASN A 938 -8.93 -8.97 -42.77
C ASN A 938 -8.06 -8.70 -41.51
N THR A 939 -8.48 -7.78 -40.64
CA THR A 939 -7.73 -7.31 -39.48
C THR A 939 -8.35 -7.80 -38.19
N TRP A 940 -9.60 -7.40 -37.89
CA TRP A 940 -10.19 -7.62 -36.57
C TRP A 940 -11.06 -8.87 -36.52
N ARG A 941 -10.81 -9.73 -35.56
CA ARG A 941 -11.59 -10.95 -35.37
C ARG A 941 -12.92 -10.65 -34.68
N LEU A 942 -14.01 -11.21 -35.20
CA LEU A 942 -15.31 -11.27 -34.53
C LEU A 942 -15.74 -12.73 -34.31
N PHE A 943 -16.65 -12.92 -33.36
CA PHE A 943 -17.24 -14.21 -33.06
C PHE A 943 -18.73 -14.14 -33.42
N PRO A 944 -19.24 -15.08 -34.23
CA PRO A 944 -20.64 -15.06 -34.63
C PRO A 944 -21.56 -15.40 -33.45
N HIS A 945 -22.79 -14.92 -33.51
CA HIS A 945 -23.86 -15.35 -32.62
C HIS A 945 -24.53 -16.58 -33.21
N THR A 946 -24.36 -17.71 -32.53
CA THR A 946 -24.88 -19.01 -32.97
C THR A 946 -25.51 -19.71 -31.77
N PRO A 947 -26.47 -20.63 -31.98
CA PRO A 947 -26.87 -21.59 -30.96
C PRO A 947 -25.65 -22.34 -30.40
N LEU A 948 -25.81 -22.95 -29.23
CA LEU A 948 -24.76 -23.76 -28.63
C LEU A 948 -24.36 -24.91 -29.56
N ALA A 949 -23.04 -25.12 -29.70
CA ALA A 949 -22.54 -26.27 -30.43
C ALA A 949 -22.97 -27.57 -29.74
N PRO A 950 -23.35 -28.65 -30.47
CA PRO A 950 -23.77 -29.92 -29.87
C PRO A 950 -22.74 -30.58 -28.94
N ILE A 951 -21.45 -30.22 -29.08
CA ILE A 951 -20.37 -30.67 -28.20
C ILE A 951 -20.40 -30.02 -26.81
N VAL A 952 -21.09 -28.88 -26.65
CA VAL A 952 -21.27 -28.19 -25.37
C VAL A 952 -22.44 -28.84 -24.65
N GLN A 953 -22.15 -29.54 -23.55
CA GLN A 953 -23.15 -30.31 -22.81
C GLN A 953 -23.46 -29.64 -21.49
N GLN A 954 -24.74 -29.37 -21.22
CA GLN A 954 -25.18 -29.00 -19.88
C GLN A 954 -25.16 -30.24 -18.99
N VAL A 955 -24.64 -30.11 -17.78
CA VAL A 955 -24.57 -31.18 -16.76
C VAL A 955 -25.21 -30.68 -15.47
N SER A 956 -25.72 -31.59 -14.64
CA SER A 956 -26.44 -31.24 -13.41
C SER A 956 -25.53 -30.67 -12.33
N GLU A 957 -24.29 -31.16 -12.26
CA GLU A 957 -23.32 -30.81 -11.23
C GLU A 957 -21.88 -30.93 -11.75
N PHE A 958 -20.92 -30.50 -10.94
CA PHE A 958 -19.50 -30.71 -11.22
C PHE A 958 -19.09 -32.17 -10.97
N ALA A 959 -19.31 -33.02 -11.97
CA ALA A 959 -18.87 -34.42 -12.01
C ALA A 959 -17.96 -34.64 -13.23
N PRO A 960 -16.66 -34.29 -13.14
CA PRO A 960 -15.77 -34.38 -14.29
C PRO A 960 -15.50 -35.83 -14.69
N THR A 961 -15.53 -36.10 -15.99
CA THR A 961 -15.29 -37.45 -16.55
C THR A 961 -14.03 -37.53 -17.43
N SER A 962 -13.29 -36.43 -17.56
CA SER A 962 -12.08 -36.35 -18.38
C SER A 962 -11.33 -35.06 -18.07
N ALA A 963 -10.00 -35.13 -17.91
CA ALA A 963 -9.15 -33.97 -17.71
C ALA A 963 -8.91 -33.14 -18.99
N GLN A 964 -9.30 -33.65 -20.16
CA GLN A 964 -9.23 -32.90 -21.42
C GLN A 964 -10.44 -31.99 -21.64
N ALA A 965 -11.50 -32.08 -20.84
CA ALA A 965 -12.66 -31.21 -20.95
C ALA A 965 -12.57 -30.00 -20.02
N SER A 966 -13.14 -28.87 -20.44
CA SER A 966 -13.36 -27.69 -19.61
C SER A 966 -14.72 -27.79 -18.91
N TYR A 967 -14.73 -27.60 -17.59
CA TYR A 967 -15.95 -27.58 -16.78
C TYR A 967 -16.14 -26.18 -16.21
N LEU A 968 -17.32 -25.61 -16.42
CA LEU A 968 -17.61 -24.23 -16.07
C LEU A 968 -19.05 -24.06 -15.63
N HIS A 969 -19.26 -23.20 -14.65
CA HIS A 969 -20.57 -22.77 -14.20
C HIS A 969 -20.91 -21.46 -14.93
N ALA A 970 -22.00 -21.46 -15.70
CA ALA A 970 -22.37 -20.34 -16.55
C ALA A 970 -23.69 -19.71 -16.12
N ILE A 971 -23.79 -18.39 -16.27
CA ILE A 971 -25.04 -17.65 -16.14
C ILE A 971 -25.94 -18.02 -17.32
N LEU A 972 -27.16 -18.48 -17.04
CA LEU A 972 -28.11 -18.91 -18.06
C LEU A 972 -28.70 -17.73 -18.83
N PRO A 973 -29.27 -17.94 -20.04
CA PRO A 973 -30.01 -16.93 -20.78
C PRO A 973 -31.16 -16.30 -19.97
N GLY A 974 -31.48 -15.03 -20.24
CA GLY A 974 -32.55 -14.26 -19.60
C GLY A 974 -32.14 -13.50 -18.33
N ASN A 975 -30.97 -13.82 -17.75
CA ASN A 975 -30.45 -13.13 -16.58
C ASN A 975 -29.92 -11.75 -16.93
N ARG A 976 -30.06 -10.81 -16.00
CA ARG A 976 -29.74 -9.38 -16.21
C ARG A 976 -28.68 -8.88 -15.25
N ALA A 977 -27.72 -8.15 -15.79
CA ALA A 977 -26.74 -7.38 -15.03
C ALA A 977 -26.88 -5.88 -15.31
N ARG A 978 -26.46 -5.03 -14.36
CA ARG A 978 -26.47 -3.57 -14.54
C ARG A 978 -25.11 -2.96 -14.28
N PHE A 979 -24.69 -2.06 -15.16
CA PHE A 979 -23.47 -1.28 -15.02
C PHE A 979 -23.64 0.14 -15.56
N THR A 980 -22.64 0.98 -15.34
CA THR A 980 -22.61 2.36 -15.83
C THR A 980 -21.37 2.62 -16.67
N VAL A 981 -21.50 3.47 -17.69
CA VAL A 981 -20.40 4.04 -18.47
C VAL A 981 -20.38 5.54 -18.26
N ARG A 982 -19.38 6.05 -17.54
CA ARG A 982 -19.13 7.51 -17.42
C ARG A 982 -18.25 7.96 -18.56
N PHE A 983 -18.54 9.13 -19.14
CA PHE A 983 -17.76 9.69 -20.25
C PHE A 983 -17.58 11.20 -20.13
N TRP A 984 -16.46 11.70 -20.65
CA TRP A 984 -16.10 13.11 -20.57
C TRP A 984 -15.52 13.61 -21.89
N ASN A 985 -15.88 14.84 -22.26
CA ASN A 985 -15.27 15.57 -23.37
C ASN A 985 -15.36 14.82 -24.69
N LEU A 986 -16.53 14.27 -25.03
CA LEU A 986 -16.77 13.63 -26.33
C LEU A 986 -17.29 14.66 -27.33
N GLY A 987 -16.86 14.54 -28.59
CA GLY A 987 -17.54 15.16 -29.72
C GLY A 987 -18.85 14.46 -30.07
N ASP A 988 -19.70 15.10 -30.87
CA ASP A 988 -21.01 14.54 -31.22
C ASP A 988 -20.87 13.20 -31.97
N GLU A 989 -19.97 13.09 -32.95
CA GLU A 989 -19.71 11.82 -33.66
C GLU A 989 -19.11 10.74 -32.74
N GLU A 990 -18.24 11.13 -31.80
CA GLU A 990 -17.68 10.19 -30.81
C GLU A 990 -18.77 9.63 -29.90
N LEU A 991 -19.69 10.49 -29.46
CA LEU A 991 -20.84 10.08 -28.64
C LEU A 991 -21.81 9.21 -29.44
N GLN A 992 -22.15 9.58 -30.68
CA GLN A 992 -22.98 8.75 -31.56
C GLN A 992 -22.37 7.36 -31.75
N ARG A 993 -21.06 7.29 -32.03
CA ARG A 993 -20.35 6.01 -32.16
C ARG A 993 -20.33 5.22 -30.86
N LEU A 994 -20.05 5.87 -29.72
CA LEU A 994 -20.08 5.20 -28.42
C LEU A 994 -21.47 4.64 -28.10
N VAL A 995 -22.53 5.44 -28.27
CA VAL A 995 -23.92 5.02 -28.03
C VAL A 995 -24.27 3.84 -28.91
N TRP A 996 -23.93 3.88 -30.21
CA TRP A 996 -24.11 2.75 -31.12
C TRP A 996 -23.32 1.52 -30.66
N CYS A 997 -22.04 1.66 -30.29
CA CYS A 997 -21.23 0.55 -29.80
C CYS A 997 -21.74 -0.03 -28.47
N VAL A 998 -22.44 0.73 -27.64
CA VAL A 998 -23.04 0.21 -26.40
C VAL A 998 -24.37 -0.47 -26.70
N ALA A 999 -25.33 0.25 -27.28
CA ALA A 999 -26.70 -0.23 -27.47
C ALA A 999 -26.84 -1.23 -28.62
N LEU A 1000 -26.04 -1.06 -29.68
CA LEU A 1000 -26.22 -1.67 -31.01
C LEU A 1000 -27.64 -1.43 -31.56
N GLU A 1001 -27.91 -1.94 -32.75
CA GLU A 1001 -29.26 -1.89 -33.35
C GLU A 1001 -30.11 -3.09 -32.93
N ASN A 1002 -31.42 -2.97 -33.17
CA ASN A 1002 -32.35 -4.07 -32.95
C ASN A 1002 -31.84 -5.34 -33.66
N GLN A 1003 -31.91 -6.48 -32.98
CA GLN A 1003 -31.40 -7.81 -33.41
C GLN A 1003 -29.88 -8.03 -33.28
N GLN A 1004 -29.09 -7.02 -32.94
CA GLN A 1004 -27.65 -7.20 -32.72
C GLN A 1004 -27.33 -7.53 -31.25
N ALA A 1005 -26.18 -8.16 -31.03
CA ALA A 1005 -25.69 -8.52 -29.71
C ALA A 1005 -24.16 -8.37 -29.59
N HIS A 1006 -23.70 -8.39 -28.36
CA HIS A 1006 -22.29 -8.39 -27.96
C HIS A 1006 -21.83 -9.80 -27.60
N LYS A 1007 -20.51 -10.05 -27.64
CA LYS A 1007 -19.91 -11.34 -27.30
C LYS A 1007 -18.85 -11.21 -26.21
N LEU A 1008 -19.00 -11.92 -25.10
CA LEU A 1008 -18.12 -11.87 -23.92
C LEU A 1008 -17.80 -13.26 -23.37
N GLY A 1009 -16.65 -13.40 -22.69
CA GLY A 1009 -16.32 -14.60 -21.92
C GLY A 1009 -15.62 -15.70 -22.70
N ASN A 1010 -15.66 -16.92 -22.15
CA ASN A 1010 -15.00 -18.11 -22.66
C ASN A 1010 -15.87 -18.86 -23.69
N HIS A 1011 -15.23 -19.69 -24.51
CA HIS A 1011 -15.88 -20.56 -25.52
C HIS A 1011 -16.82 -19.81 -26.48
N ARG A 1012 -16.58 -18.53 -26.74
CA ARG A 1012 -17.36 -17.67 -27.65
C ARG A 1012 -17.54 -18.29 -29.04
N TYR A 1013 -16.56 -19.05 -29.49
CA TYR A 1013 -16.60 -19.78 -30.76
C TYR A 1013 -17.72 -20.81 -30.82
N LEU A 1014 -18.10 -21.44 -29.70
CA LEU A 1014 -19.08 -22.53 -29.62
C LEU A 1014 -20.51 -22.06 -29.28
N GLY A 1015 -20.81 -20.79 -29.56
CA GLY A 1015 -22.13 -20.20 -29.31
C GLY A 1015 -22.30 -19.55 -27.94
N MET A 1016 -21.42 -19.79 -26.96
CA MET A 1016 -21.52 -19.19 -25.62
C MET A 1016 -21.28 -17.68 -25.61
N GLY A 1017 -21.79 -16.99 -24.59
CA GLY A 1017 -21.41 -15.62 -24.24
C GLY A 1017 -22.02 -14.48 -25.07
N SER A 1018 -23.15 -14.69 -25.74
CA SER A 1018 -23.94 -13.61 -26.37
C SER A 1018 -24.68 -12.78 -25.31
N LEU A 1019 -24.57 -11.45 -25.36
CA LEU A 1019 -25.28 -10.50 -24.49
C LEU A 1019 -25.97 -9.40 -25.30
N ARG A 1020 -27.18 -9.01 -24.90
CA ARG A 1020 -27.83 -7.79 -25.39
C ARG A 1020 -27.66 -6.67 -24.38
N LEU A 1021 -27.24 -5.50 -24.84
CA LEU A 1021 -27.12 -4.32 -24.00
C LEU A 1021 -28.25 -3.34 -24.32
N ARG A 1022 -28.83 -2.71 -23.29
CA ARG A 1022 -29.88 -1.69 -23.45
C ARG A 1022 -29.59 -0.49 -22.56
N LEU A 1023 -29.74 0.70 -23.12
CA LEU A 1023 -29.70 1.93 -22.31
C LEU A 1023 -30.97 2.05 -21.48
N LEU A 1024 -30.81 2.35 -20.20
CA LEU A 1024 -31.91 2.62 -19.28
C LEU A 1024 -32.19 4.13 -19.20
N PRO A 1025 -33.41 4.53 -18.77
CA PRO A 1025 -33.80 5.94 -18.60
C PRO A 1025 -32.91 6.76 -17.68
N GLY A 1026 -32.12 6.13 -16.81
CA GLY A 1026 -31.12 6.81 -15.97
C GLY A 1026 -29.89 7.33 -16.73
N SER A 1027 -29.83 7.16 -18.05
CA SER A 1027 -28.74 7.69 -18.88
C SER A 1027 -28.93 9.19 -19.15
N TYR A 1028 -27.87 9.99 -18.97
CA TYR A 1028 -27.96 11.46 -19.10
C TYR A 1028 -26.67 12.12 -19.59
N LEU A 1029 -26.83 13.33 -20.10
CA LEU A 1029 -25.78 14.32 -20.34
C LEU A 1029 -25.77 15.36 -19.21
N ILE A 1030 -24.59 15.88 -18.89
CA ILE A 1030 -24.40 16.85 -17.81
C ILE A 1030 -24.43 18.28 -18.36
N ASP A 1031 -25.30 19.10 -17.80
CA ASP A 1031 -25.22 20.55 -17.90
C ASP A 1031 -24.37 21.10 -16.74
N TRP A 1032 -23.09 21.38 -17.02
CA TRP A 1032 -22.16 21.89 -16.01
C TRP A 1032 -22.57 23.27 -15.48
N GLY A 1033 -23.21 24.10 -16.29
CA GLY A 1033 -23.68 25.41 -15.88
C GLY A 1033 -24.82 25.31 -14.87
N ALA A 1034 -25.85 24.52 -15.20
CA ALA A 1034 -26.95 24.27 -14.28
C ALA A 1034 -26.47 23.56 -12.99
N ARG A 1035 -25.59 22.57 -13.11
CA ARG A 1035 -25.06 21.80 -11.97
C ARG A 1035 -24.38 22.70 -10.94
N TYR A 1036 -23.48 23.57 -11.39
CA TYR A 1036 -22.71 24.45 -10.51
C TYR A 1036 -23.40 25.79 -10.22
N ALA A 1037 -24.57 26.04 -10.82
CA ALA A 1037 -25.50 27.12 -10.43
C ALA A 1037 -26.37 26.77 -9.20
N GLY A 1038 -26.23 25.57 -8.64
CA GLY A 1038 -27.03 25.11 -7.49
C GLY A 1038 -28.43 24.59 -7.87
N LYS A 1039 -28.66 24.26 -9.14
CA LYS A 1039 -29.93 23.67 -9.62
C LYS A 1039 -30.11 22.23 -9.16
N ALA A 1040 -31.36 21.76 -9.17
CA ALA A 1040 -31.68 20.37 -8.81
C ALA A 1040 -31.09 19.37 -9.81
N GLU A 1041 -30.90 18.12 -9.37
CA GLU A 1041 -30.32 17.05 -10.19
C GLU A 1041 -31.08 16.79 -11.49
N SER A 1042 -32.41 16.81 -11.43
CA SER A 1042 -33.29 16.68 -12.59
C SER A 1042 -33.15 17.81 -13.62
N GLU A 1043 -32.61 18.97 -13.23
CA GLU A 1043 -32.41 20.11 -14.14
C GLU A 1043 -31.08 20.02 -14.89
N TRP A 1044 -30.02 19.55 -14.23
CA TRP A 1044 -28.69 19.47 -14.85
C TRP A 1044 -28.36 18.09 -15.45
N GLN A 1045 -29.08 17.03 -15.08
CA GLN A 1045 -29.05 15.75 -15.79
C GLN A 1045 -30.05 15.78 -16.94
N ARG A 1046 -29.56 16.07 -18.14
CA ARG A 1046 -30.38 16.08 -19.35
C ARG A 1046 -30.54 14.63 -19.83
N PRO A 1047 -31.75 14.04 -19.82
CA PRO A 1047 -31.94 12.64 -20.23
C PRO A 1047 -31.41 12.40 -21.64
N LEU A 1048 -30.73 11.26 -21.85
CA LEU A 1048 -30.22 10.89 -23.16
C LEU A 1048 -31.27 10.05 -23.90
N GLN A 1049 -31.82 10.59 -25.00
CA GLN A 1049 -32.78 9.89 -25.84
C GLN A 1049 -32.05 9.08 -26.92
N LEU A 1050 -32.10 7.75 -26.85
CA LEU A 1050 -31.34 6.86 -27.74
C LEU A 1050 -31.53 7.17 -29.23
N ALA A 1051 -32.75 7.44 -29.67
CA ALA A 1051 -33.08 7.70 -31.07
C ALA A 1051 -32.37 8.94 -31.64
N GLU A 1052 -32.05 9.93 -30.81
CA GLU A 1052 -31.33 11.15 -31.23
C GLU A 1052 -29.83 10.89 -31.49
N TRP A 1053 -29.28 9.81 -30.95
CA TRP A 1053 -27.85 9.52 -30.96
C TRP A 1053 -27.46 8.31 -31.82
N LEU A 1054 -28.43 7.55 -32.33
CA LEU A 1054 -28.17 6.45 -33.27
C LEU A 1054 -27.99 6.99 -34.68
N ASN A 1055 -26.75 7.00 -35.15
CA ASN A 1055 -26.40 7.41 -36.51
C ASN A 1055 -25.47 6.39 -37.17
N PRO A 1056 -25.99 5.47 -38.01
CA PRO A 1056 -25.18 4.46 -38.69
C PRO A 1056 -24.10 5.05 -39.62
N LYS A 1057 -24.26 6.31 -40.07
CA LYS A 1057 -23.32 6.96 -41.00
C LYS A 1057 -21.93 7.21 -40.40
N VAL A 1058 -21.82 7.31 -39.08
CA VAL A 1058 -20.53 7.51 -38.39
C VAL A 1058 -19.81 6.20 -38.04
N ILE A 1059 -20.41 5.06 -38.40
CA ILE A 1059 -19.93 3.72 -38.08
C ILE A 1059 -19.15 3.16 -39.27
N ALA A 1060 -17.84 3.07 -39.13
CA ALA A 1060 -16.99 2.36 -40.08
C ALA A 1060 -17.32 0.87 -40.11
N HIS A 1061 -17.19 0.24 -41.29
CA HIS A 1061 -17.54 -1.17 -41.52
C HIS A 1061 -18.97 -1.57 -41.09
N TYR A 1062 -19.90 -0.61 -41.05
CA TYR A 1062 -21.28 -0.82 -40.58
C TYR A 1062 -21.97 -2.07 -41.17
N ARG A 1063 -21.85 -2.30 -42.49
CA ARG A 1063 -22.46 -3.49 -43.14
C ARG A 1063 -21.91 -4.81 -42.58
N ALA A 1064 -20.60 -4.91 -42.42
CA ALA A 1064 -19.96 -6.12 -41.90
C ALA A 1064 -20.28 -6.32 -40.41
N LEU A 1065 -20.27 -5.23 -39.62
CA LEU A 1065 -20.69 -5.28 -38.22
C LEU A 1065 -22.15 -5.69 -38.08
N SER A 1066 -23.06 -5.13 -38.89
CA SER A 1066 -24.48 -5.46 -38.86
C SER A 1066 -24.74 -6.92 -39.19
N GLN A 1067 -23.98 -7.49 -40.13
CA GLN A 1067 -24.06 -8.90 -40.48
C GLN A 1067 -23.50 -9.80 -39.36
N TYR A 1068 -22.33 -9.48 -38.81
CA TYR A 1068 -21.63 -10.37 -37.88
C TYR A 1068 -22.07 -10.27 -36.42
N LEU A 1069 -22.65 -9.13 -36.03
CA LEU A 1069 -23.25 -8.93 -34.71
C LEU A 1069 -24.74 -9.32 -34.67
N ASN A 1070 -25.33 -9.71 -35.81
CA ASN A 1070 -26.70 -10.19 -35.88
C ASN A 1070 -26.86 -11.43 -34.99
N ALA A 1071 -27.90 -11.43 -34.16
CA ALA A 1071 -28.22 -12.47 -33.20
C ALA A 1071 -29.61 -13.09 -33.43
N ASP A 1072 -30.21 -12.93 -34.61
CA ASP A 1072 -31.51 -13.53 -34.98
C ASP A 1072 -31.47 -15.06 -35.06
N ALA A 1073 -30.26 -15.63 -35.19
CA ALA A 1073 -30.06 -17.07 -35.18
C ALA A 1073 -30.13 -17.71 -33.77
N LEU A 1074 -30.32 -16.90 -32.71
CA LEU A 1074 -30.34 -17.35 -31.31
C LEU A 1074 -31.73 -17.71 -30.79
#